data_AF-A0A560LLB5-F1
#
_entry.id   AF-A0A560LLB5-F1
#
_cell.length_a   1.000
_cell.length_b   1.000
_cell.length_c   1.000
_cell.angle_alpha   90.00
_cell.angle_beta   90.00
_cell.angle_gamma   90.00
#
_symmetry.space_group_name_H-M   'P 1'
#
loop_
_entity.id
_entity.type
_entity.pdbx_description
1 polymer ?
#
loop_
_entity_poly.entity_id
_entity_poly.type
_entity_poly.pdbx_seq_one_letter_code
_entity_poly.pdbx_strand_id
1 'polypeptide(L)'
;MRNADQFDEEYYKSGFGPDAYERTAPWLNFYARIVDEIIRSLQPRRVLDAGCALGMVVEAFWDRGIEAKGVDISEYAIANVRADMREHCRVASLTKPFESRYDLVVCIEVLEHMPAEEAALAIQNIAASTDTVLFSSSPRDFEEVTHVNVRPPLSWMKLFGQHGLWPDLIYDASYLTPHAILFRRSEAISEDALILMSEQLRLRFLLAEAKQAQLAADTQAARVRDEARSAQQQAQTALDQTLREMRMREQELAAALEKAAREGLLHAQETMKLRAIAADARQQAVSEIEEMRARVVAIESSTFWRASRPARAFAANLPAPFRRRLRQLARVGYWAATPHRIPARLAFLKEQKNSHIQSSLSSTVQASHFTTTVNTTDLTNNTRVVPSTLSMIRKYSIDWEPLPVFQDRSSAPTLTILTDSVDANSLFGGVGTSLVVGALVARRLNARLRLVTRTSAPDPAALGKILQAHKVKFDGPTDFVHMPIGEEKPLPVGEEDLFLTTSWWGTRAVLGSVNPNRILYLLQEDERMFYPHSDMRLRCAETLSEPDVRVLVNTRLLFDHLADGPDPLPQLRERGHWFEPAFPTFARPEIIKPRNGKKNFFFYARPNHARNLYWRGLEVVDAVVREGLLPSNEWDLHFVGHELPEMELSGGVRPKIWAKLPWLDYADLISQMDLGLSLMDTPHPSYPPLDLAASGAIVVTNTHGSKISLARWSDNIIAVPPTVASLTEALYRGVARADDTKQRTENCIKDHIPRDWEATIGPTLDKLLSLGNP
;
A
#
# COMPACT_ATOMS: atom_id res chain seq x y z
N MET A 1 38.45 -42.88 28.26
CA MET A 1 37.24 -43.72 28.32
C MET A 1 36.12 -42.98 29.05
N ARG A 2 35.29 -42.25 28.30
CA ARG A 2 33.89 -42.07 28.71
C ARG A 2 33.15 -43.37 28.37
N ASN A 3 32.17 -43.72 29.20
CA ASN A 3 31.49 -45.01 29.14
C ASN A 3 30.52 -45.07 27.95
N ALA A 4 30.38 -46.26 27.35
CA ALA A 4 29.31 -46.59 26.41
C ALA A 4 27.91 -46.16 26.93
N ASP A 5 27.76 -46.07 28.26
CA ASP A 5 26.58 -45.63 28.99
C ASP A 5 26.04 -44.24 28.61
N GLN A 6 26.81 -43.36 27.95
CA GLN A 6 26.32 -42.03 27.52
C GLN A 6 25.51 -42.05 26.22
N PHE A 7 25.61 -43.13 25.44
CA PHE A 7 24.90 -43.30 24.18
C PHE A 7 23.80 -44.37 24.35
N ASP A 8 22.90 -44.12 25.29
CA ASP A 8 21.80 -45.03 25.65
C ASP A 8 20.49 -44.67 24.93
N GLU A 9 19.38 -45.30 25.34
CA GLU A 9 18.06 -45.03 24.77
C GLU A 9 17.63 -43.56 24.90
N GLU A 10 18.00 -42.88 25.99
CA GLU A 10 17.62 -41.49 26.24
C GLU A 10 18.34 -40.54 25.27
N TYR A 11 19.63 -40.80 25.01
CA TYR A 11 20.40 -40.08 23.99
C TYR A 11 19.73 -40.16 22.60
N TYR A 12 19.36 -41.35 22.13
CA TYR A 12 18.75 -41.48 20.80
C TYR A 12 17.33 -40.90 20.71
N LYS A 13 16.60 -40.83 21.83
CA LYS A 13 15.26 -40.22 21.87
C LYS A 13 15.26 -38.70 22.00
N SER A 14 16.28 -38.11 22.61
CA SER A 14 16.24 -36.69 23.02
C SER A 14 17.49 -35.87 22.66
N GLY A 15 18.57 -36.50 22.20
CA GLY A 15 19.84 -35.87 21.87
C GLY A 15 19.93 -35.20 20.50
N PHE A 16 18.94 -35.38 19.61
CA PHE A 16 18.99 -34.93 18.20
C PHE A 16 18.03 -33.76 17.89
N GLY A 17 17.92 -32.80 18.81
CA GLY A 17 17.02 -31.65 18.65
C GLY A 17 15.54 -32.02 18.90
N PRO A 18 14.56 -31.42 18.19
CA PRO A 18 13.14 -31.65 18.46
C PRO A 18 12.63 -33.03 18.02
N ASP A 19 13.41 -33.79 17.25
CA ASP A 19 13.03 -35.08 16.67
C ASP A 19 13.95 -36.21 17.18
N ALA A 20 13.35 -37.35 17.53
CA ALA A 20 14.11 -38.53 17.95
C ALA A 20 14.89 -39.16 16.78
N TYR A 21 16.11 -39.64 17.03
CA TYR A 21 16.89 -40.42 16.08
C TYR A 21 16.45 -41.88 16.14
N GLU A 22 15.36 -42.15 15.41
CA GLU A 22 14.71 -43.45 15.35
C GLU A 22 14.66 -43.96 13.91
N ARG A 23 14.38 -45.25 13.74
CA ARG A 23 14.22 -45.91 12.44
C ARG A 23 12.90 -45.53 11.75
N THR A 24 12.69 -44.25 11.51
CA THR A 24 11.49 -43.69 10.86
C THR A 24 11.71 -43.48 9.37
N ALA A 25 10.62 -43.40 8.60
CA ALA A 25 10.71 -43.19 7.15
C ALA A 25 11.53 -41.94 6.74
N PRO A 26 11.46 -40.78 7.43
CA PRO A 26 12.32 -39.63 7.13
C PRO A 26 13.82 -39.94 7.20
N TRP A 27 14.29 -40.59 8.29
CA TRP A 27 15.70 -40.93 8.47
C TRP A 27 16.17 -41.98 7.46
N LEU A 28 15.37 -43.03 7.25
CA LEU A 28 15.67 -44.08 6.27
C LEU A 28 15.77 -43.50 4.85
N ASN A 29 14.83 -42.66 4.45
CA ASN A 29 14.84 -42.00 3.13
C ASN A 29 15.97 -40.97 3.00
N PHE A 30 16.38 -40.33 4.09
CA PHE A 30 17.54 -39.46 4.10
C PHE A 30 18.81 -40.24 3.79
N TYR A 31 19.15 -41.25 4.60
CA TYR A 31 20.38 -42.04 4.41
C TYR A 31 20.38 -42.85 3.11
N ALA A 32 19.22 -43.34 2.66
CA ALA A 32 19.10 -43.98 1.35
C ALA A 32 19.58 -43.06 0.21
N ARG A 33 19.16 -41.78 0.21
CA ARG A 33 19.59 -40.79 -0.79
C ARG A 33 21.07 -40.47 -0.68
N ILE A 34 21.61 -40.37 0.54
CA ILE A 34 23.05 -40.16 0.75
C ILE A 34 23.84 -41.32 0.15
N VAL A 35 23.42 -42.56 0.41
CA VAL A 35 24.09 -43.75 -0.12
C VAL A 35 23.98 -43.82 -1.64
N ASP A 36 22.84 -43.46 -2.24
CA ASP A 36 22.71 -43.35 -3.70
C ASP A 36 23.77 -42.42 -4.30
N GLU A 37 23.96 -41.24 -3.70
CA GLU A 37 24.96 -40.29 -4.15
C GLU A 37 26.39 -40.82 -3.97
N ILE A 38 26.69 -41.46 -2.83
CA ILE A 38 28.00 -42.09 -2.60
C ILE A 38 28.30 -43.16 -3.65
N ILE A 39 27.33 -44.03 -3.95
CA ILE A 39 27.51 -45.09 -4.96
C ILE A 39 27.68 -44.46 -6.34
N ARG A 40 26.90 -43.44 -6.67
CA ARG A 40 26.97 -42.75 -7.96
C ARG A 40 28.34 -42.10 -8.18
N SER A 41 28.93 -41.49 -7.16
CA SER A 41 30.14 -40.67 -7.29
C SER A 41 31.45 -41.39 -6.95
N LEU A 42 31.43 -42.31 -5.98
CA LEU A 42 32.64 -42.99 -5.47
C LEU A 42 32.69 -44.47 -5.85
N GLN A 43 31.56 -45.09 -6.19
CA GLN A 43 31.46 -46.50 -6.60
C GLN A 43 32.21 -47.50 -5.69
N PRO A 44 32.07 -47.43 -4.35
CA PRO A 44 32.78 -48.33 -3.45
C PRO A 44 32.22 -49.76 -3.55
N ARG A 45 33.03 -50.78 -3.29
CA ARG A 45 32.56 -52.19 -3.19
C ARG A 45 32.48 -52.66 -1.75
N ARG A 46 33.38 -52.18 -0.90
CA ARG A 46 33.47 -52.51 0.53
C ARG A 46 33.55 -51.25 1.37
N VAL A 47 32.53 -51.01 2.20
CA VAL A 47 32.39 -49.80 3.01
C VAL A 47 32.47 -50.13 4.50
N LEU A 48 33.13 -49.26 5.27
CA LEU A 48 33.01 -49.24 6.73
C LEU A 48 32.28 -47.96 7.14
N ASP A 49 31.20 -48.11 7.90
CA ASP A 49 30.54 -47.02 8.60
C ASP A 49 31.08 -46.93 10.04
N ALA A 50 31.92 -45.93 10.28
CA ALA A 50 32.65 -45.72 11.52
C ALA A 50 31.85 -44.80 12.45
N GLY A 51 31.15 -45.40 13.42
CA GLY A 51 30.11 -44.77 14.25
C GLY A 51 28.72 -44.96 13.65
N CYS A 52 28.34 -46.22 13.40
CA CYS A 52 27.18 -46.55 12.56
C CYS A 52 25.80 -46.36 13.23
N ALA A 53 25.76 -46.03 14.52
CA ALA A 53 24.54 -45.89 15.32
C ALA A 53 23.54 -47.05 15.06
N LEU A 54 22.32 -46.73 14.61
CA LEU A 54 21.25 -47.70 14.33
C LEU A 54 21.43 -48.49 13.01
N GLY A 55 22.60 -48.38 12.37
CA GLY A 55 22.98 -49.14 11.17
C GLY A 55 22.27 -48.72 9.89
N MET A 56 21.66 -47.53 9.84
CA MET A 56 20.86 -47.08 8.69
C MET A 56 21.68 -46.84 7.42
N VAL A 57 22.94 -46.46 7.54
CA VAL A 57 23.84 -46.34 6.39
C VAL A 57 24.28 -47.73 5.90
N VAL A 58 24.61 -48.63 6.83
CA VAL A 58 25.01 -50.02 6.53
C VAL A 58 23.91 -50.77 5.78
N GLU A 59 22.67 -50.71 6.28
CA GLU A 59 21.54 -51.37 5.61
C GLU A 59 21.27 -50.77 4.22
N ALA A 60 21.41 -49.45 4.06
CA ALA A 60 21.17 -48.78 2.78
C ALA A 60 22.20 -49.18 1.70
N PHE A 61 23.45 -49.49 2.07
CA PHE A 61 24.45 -50.06 1.17
C PHE A 61 24.11 -51.51 0.79
N TRP A 62 23.72 -52.33 1.76
CA TRP A 62 23.33 -53.73 1.53
C TRP A 62 22.10 -53.85 0.63
N ASP A 63 21.08 -53.00 0.83
CA ASP A 63 19.89 -52.93 -0.02
C ASP A 63 20.24 -52.55 -1.48
N ARG A 64 21.46 -52.02 -1.73
CA ARG A 64 22.00 -51.67 -3.06
C ARG A 64 23.10 -52.62 -3.54
N GLY A 65 23.33 -53.73 -2.82
CA GLY A 65 24.29 -54.77 -3.19
C GLY A 65 25.76 -54.43 -2.95
N ILE A 66 26.05 -53.45 -2.09
CA ILE A 66 27.41 -53.08 -1.67
C ILE A 66 27.69 -53.67 -0.28
N GLU A 67 28.83 -54.35 -0.11
CA GLU A 67 29.22 -54.92 1.18
C GLU A 67 29.55 -53.77 2.15
N ALA A 68 28.81 -53.66 3.25
CA ALA A 68 29.08 -52.68 4.29
C ALA A 68 29.18 -53.32 5.68
N LYS A 69 30.07 -52.77 6.51
CA LYS A 69 30.18 -53.12 7.94
C LYS A 69 30.05 -51.87 8.79
N GLY A 70 29.43 -52.01 9.96
CA GLY A 70 29.25 -50.92 10.93
C GLY A 70 29.98 -51.20 12.25
N VAL A 71 30.54 -50.16 12.85
CA VAL A 71 31.02 -50.20 14.23
C VAL A 71 30.47 -49.02 15.02
N ASP A 72 30.03 -49.25 16.24
CA ASP A 72 29.59 -48.20 17.17
C ASP A 72 29.96 -48.56 18.61
N ILE A 73 30.08 -47.56 19.49
CA ILE A 73 30.36 -47.79 20.91
C ILE A 73 29.08 -48.13 21.70
N SER A 74 27.90 -47.76 21.20
CA SER A 74 26.62 -47.95 21.86
C SER A 74 26.08 -49.38 21.69
N GLU A 75 25.93 -50.10 22.80
CA GLU A 75 25.24 -51.39 22.81
C GLU A 75 23.76 -51.25 22.43
N TYR A 76 23.11 -50.17 22.87
CA TYR A 76 21.73 -49.87 22.52
C TYR A 76 21.56 -49.69 21.02
N ALA A 77 22.46 -48.94 20.37
CA ALA A 77 22.36 -48.67 18.95
C ALA A 77 22.47 -49.95 18.12
N ILE A 78 23.48 -50.78 18.43
CA ILE A 78 23.70 -52.07 17.76
C ILE A 78 22.54 -53.05 18.01
N ALA A 79 21.95 -53.08 19.21
CA ALA A 79 20.78 -53.91 19.51
C ALA A 79 19.55 -53.54 18.66
N ASN A 80 19.44 -52.27 18.25
CA ASN A 80 18.34 -51.73 17.46
C ASN A 80 18.62 -51.67 15.95
N VAL A 81 19.74 -52.21 15.48
CA VAL A 81 20.00 -52.44 14.05
C VAL A 81 18.95 -53.41 13.48
N ARG A 82 18.58 -53.21 12.21
CA ARG A 82 17.71 -54.10 11.42
C ARG A 82 18.16 -55.56 11.57
N ALA A 83 17.21 -56.46 11.79
CA ALA A 83 17.50 -57.81 12.26
C ALA A 83 18.48 -58.60 11.37
N ASP A 84 18.35 -58.49 10.05
CA ASP A 84 19.22 -59.11 9.05
C ASP A 84 20.61 -58.43 8.95
N MET A 85 20.75 -57.18 9.38
CA MET A 85 22.02 -56.43 9.32
C MET A 85 22.86 -56.53 10.59
N ARG A 86 22.34 -57.15 11.66
CA ARG A 86 23.04 -57.27 12.95
C ARG A 86 24.37 -58.01 12.86
N GLU A 87 24.53 -58.96 11.94
CA GLU A 87 25.81 -59.65 11.75
C GLU A 87 26.89 -58.76 11.09
N HIS A 88 26.47 -57.65 10.48
CA HIS A 88 27.34 -56.69 9.80
C HIS A 88 27.68 -55.48 10.67
N CYS A 89 27.01 -55.28 11.82
CA CYS A 89 27.27 -54.21 12.77
C CYS A 89 27.75 -54.77 14.12
N ARG A 90 28.79 -54.21 14.72
CA ARG A 90 29.31 -54.68 16.02
C ARG A 90 29.63 -53.55 16.99
N VAL A 91 29.49 -53.84 18.28
CA VAL A 91 29.94 -52.93 19.35
C VAL A 91 31.47 -52.92 19.39
N ALA A 92 32.09 -51.80 19.03
CA ALA A 92 33.54 -51.64 19.00
C ALA A 92 33.95 -50.15 19.06
N SER A 93 35.11 -49.88 19.66
CA SER A 93 35.70 -48.54 19.68
C SER A 93 36.58 -48.30 18.44
N LEU A 94 36.45 -47.12 17.82
CA LEU A 94 37.33 -46.66 16.73
C LEU A 94 38.80 -46.50 17.15
N THR A 95 39.08 -46.47 18.46
CA THR A 95 40.45 -46.45 19.00
C THR A 95 41.18 -47.79 18.83
N LYS A 96 40.49 -48.85 18.38
CA LYS A 96 41.10 -50.15 18.07
C LYS A 96 41.33 -50.32 16.55
N PRO A 97 42.42 -50.99 16.14
CA PRO A 97 42.67 -51.27 14.72
C PRO A 97 41.56 -52.09 14.06
N PHE A 98 41.29 -51.80 12.80
CA PHE A 98 40.34 -52.58 11.99
C PHE A 98 41.03 -53.80 11.35
N GLU A 99 40.34 -54.94 11.32
CA GLU A 99 40.89 -56.22 10.83
C GLU A 99 40.96 -56.29 9.30
N SER A 100 40.23 -55.43 8.59
CA SER A 100 40.06 -55.44 7.15
C SER A 100 40.36 -54.08 6.56
N ARG A 101 40.77 -54.08 5.29
CA ARG A 101 40.86 -52.88 4.45
C ARG A 101 39.55 -52.66 3.70
N TYR A 102 39.14 -51.41 3.57
CA TYR A 102 37.91 -50.96 2.92
C TYR A 102 38.23 -50.01 1.75
N ASP A 103 37.32 -49.91 0.79
CA ASP A 103 37.44 -48.97 -0.33
C ASP A 103 37.04 -47.55 0.11
N LEU A 104 36.09 -47.46 1.04
CA LEU A 104 35.58 -46.23 1.62
C LEU A 104 35.31 -46.42 3.11
N VAL A 105 35.74 -45.47 3.93
CA VAL A 105 35.25 -45.30 5.30
C VAL A 105 34.34 -44.08 5.33
N VAL A 106 33.13 -44.24 5.85
CA VAL A 106 32.20 -43.15 6.13
C VAL A 106 32.25 -42.87 7.63
N CYS A 107 32.39 -41.61 8.03
CA CYS A 107 32.44 -41.20 9.43
C CYS A 107 31.68 -39.88 9.57
N ILE A 108 30.47 -39.94 10.14
CA ILE A 108 29.49 -38.86 10.13
C ILE A 108 29.13 -38.51 11.57
N GLU A 109 29.53 -37.33 12.04
CA GLU A 109 29.18 -36.79 13.37
C GLU A 109 29.57 -37.76 14.51
N VAL A 110 30.87 -38.08 14.60
CA VAL A 110 31.44 -39.06 15.55
C VAL A 110 32.65 -38.50 16.30
N LEU A 111 33.62 -37.92 15.59
CA LEU A 111 34.91 -37.54 16.17
C LEU A 111 34.82 -36.31 17.10
N GLU A 112 33.77 -35.50 16.97
CA GLU A 112 33.43 -34.42 17.89
C GLU A 112 32.99 -34.93 19.27
N HIS A 113 32.50 -36.16 19.37
CA HIS A 113 32.14 -36.79 20.63
C HIS A 113 33.33 -37.48 21.33
N MET A 114 34.46 -37.60 20.63
CA MET A 114 35.65 -38.26 21.14
C MET A 114 36.65 -37.26 21.72
N PRO A 115 37.25 -37.51 22.90
CA PRO A 115 38.37 -36.71 23.39
C PRO A 115 39.48 -36.58 22.35
N ALA A 116 40.15 -35.43 22.29
CA ALA A 116 41.13 -35.11 21.25
C ALA A 116 42.18 -36.22 20.96
N GLU A 117 42.69 -36.87 22.01
CA GLU A 117 43.67 -37.97 21.90
C GLU A 117 43.05 -39.25 21.32
N GLU A 118 41.83 -39.59 21.75
CA GLU A 118 41.09 -40.76 21.25
C GLU A 118 40.66 -40.53 19.79
N ALA A 119 40.26 -39.31 19.44
CA ALA A 119 39.93 -38.93 18.05
C ALA A 119 41.15 -39.03 17.12
N ALA A 120 42.33 -38.59 17.57
CA ALA A 120 43.57 -38.74 16.80
C ALA A 120 43.91 -40.22 16.57
N LEU A 121 43.76 -41.07 17.60
CA LEU A 121 43.96 -42.51 17.47
C LEU A 121 42.93 -43.16 16.53
N ALA A 122 41.67 -42.72 16.58
CA ALA A 122 40.63 -43.16 15.65
C ALA A 122 40.97 -42.79 14.20
N ILE A 123 41.40 -41.55 13.94
CA ILE A 123 41.85 -41.11 12.60
C ILE A 123 43.03 -41.97 12.13
N GLN A 124 43.99 -42.27 12.99
CA GLN A 124 45.11 -43.15 12.65
C GLN A 124 44.63 -44.54 12.21
N ASN A 125 43.72 -45.16 12.97
CA ASN A 125 43.17 -46.48 12.64
C ASN A 125 42.34 -46.45 11.35
N ILE A 126 41.52 -45.41 11.15
CA ILE A 126 40.75 -45.19 9.92
C ILE A 126 41.72 -45.09 8.74
N ALA A 127 42.73 -44.22 8.83
CA ALA A 127 43.72 -44.00 7.79
C ALA A 127 44.58 -45.24 7.48
N ALA A 128 44.74 -46.17 8.43
CA ALA A 128 45.40 -47.45 8.18
C ALA A 128 44.52 -48.43 7.38
N SER A 129 43.20 -48.27 7.44
CA SER A 129 42.22 -49.20 6.88
C SER A 129 41.65 -48.80 5.51
N THR A 130 41.94 -47.59 5.01
CA THR A 130 41.44 -47.10 3.72
C THR A 130 42.37 -46.06 3.09
N ASP A 131 42.16 -45.79 1.79
CA ASP A 131 42.71 -44.62 1.09
C ASP A 131 41.69 -43.51 0.87
N THR A 132 40.42 -43.74 1.16
CA THR A 132 39.32 -42.78 0.93
C THR A 132 38.40 -42.73 2.14
N VAL A 133 38.17 -41.53 2.66
CA VAL A 133 37.29 -41.28 3.83
C VAL A 133 36.29 -40.19 3.47
N LEU A 134 35.00 -40.46 3.63
CA LEU A 134 33.96 -39.44 3.61
C LEU A 134 33.66 -39.03 5.06
N PHE A 135 33.95 -37.78 5.40
CA PHE A 135 33.94 -37.28 6.76
C PHE A 135 32.98 -36.09 6.93
N SER A 136 32.21 -36.09 8.02
CA SER A 136 31.43 -34.93 8.48
C SER A 136 31.60 -34.78 9.98
N SER A 137 31.80 -33.54 10.44
CA SER A 137 31.75 -33.19 11.85
C SER A 137 31.31 -31.74 12.04
N SER A 138 30.30 -31.53 12.89
CA SER A 138 29.68 -30.22 13.10
C SER A 138 30.71 -29.18 13.57
N PRO A 139 30.93 -28.09 12.80
CA PRO A 139 32.03 -27.17 13.07
C PRO A 139 31.76 -26.14 14.17
N ARG A 140 30.52 -26.05 14.67
CA ARG A 140 30.04 -24.96 15.55
C ARG A 140 29.06 -25.37 16.64
N ASP A 141 28.72 -26.65 16.74
CA ASP A 141 27.71 -27.10 17.70
C ASP A 141 28.32 -27.31 19.09
N PHE A 142 28.60 -26.21 19.77
CA PHE A 142 29.21 -26.21 21.11
C PHE A 142 28.19 -26.34 22.25
N GLU A 143 26.89 -26.33 21.94
CA GLU A 143 25.80 -26.36 22.92
C GLU A 143 25.38 -27.79 23.29
N GLU A 144 25.64 -28.75 22.40
CA GLU A 144 25.39 -30.17 22.63
C GLU A 144 26.39 -30.74 23.65
N VAL A 145 25.90 -31.44 24.67
CA VAL A 145 26.67 -31.84 25.86
C VAL A 145 27.67 -32.95 25.56
N THR A 146 27.40 -33.78 24.55
CA THR A 146 28.28 -34.86 24.11
C THR A 146 29.36 -34.39 23.13
N HIS A 147 29.26 -33.20 22.52
CA HIS A 147 30.27 -32.56 21.67
C HIS A 147 31.48 -32.01 22.44
N VAL A 148 32.43 -32.88 22.78
CA VAL A 148 33.64 -32.53 23.57
C VAL A 148 34.85 -32.09 22.75
N ASN A 149 34.82 -32.27 21.43
CA ASN A 149 35.96 -32.08 20.53
C ASN A 149 35.54 -31.42 19.21
N VAL A 150 34.64 -30.45 19.29
CA VAL A 150 34.24 -29.58 18.17
C VAL A 150 35.47 -28.82 17.67
N ARG A 151 35.71 -28.88 16.37
CA ARG A 151 36.89 -28.26 15.74
C ARG A 151 36.54 -27.57 14.42
N PRO A 152 37.23 -26.48 14.06
CA PRO A 152 37.15 -25.93 12.71
C PRO A 152 37.58 -26.96 11.65
N PRO A 153 36.99 -26.94 10.43
CA PRO A 153 37.35 -27.85 9.35
C PRO A 153 38.86 -27.92 9.06
N LEU A 154 39.56 -26.78 9.12
CA LEU A 154 41.01 -26.72 8.94
C LEU A 154 41.78 -27.61 9.93
N SER A 155 41.32 -27.73 11.18
CA SER A 155 41.96 -28.60 12.16
C SER A 155 41.77 -30.08 11.81
N TRP A 156 40.59 -30.48 11.37
CA TRP A 156 40.34 -31.84 10.89
C TRP A 156 41.19 -32.18 9.67
N MET A 157 41.26 -31.26 8.69
CA MET A 157 42.09 -31.45 7.50
C MET A 157 43.58 -31.66 7.84
N LYS A 158 44.10 -30.91 8.82
CA LYS A 158 45.49 -31.09 9.30
C LYS A 158 45.69 -32.42 10.01
N LEU A 159 44.73 -32.89 10.81
CA LEU A 159 44.80 -34.19 11.51
C LEU A 159 44.79 -35.37 10.55
N PHE A 160 43.88 -35.40 9.57
CA PHE A 160 43.89 -36.43 8.52
C PHE A 160 45.18 -36.36 7.68
N GLY A 161 45.66 -35.14 7.39
CA GLY A 161 46.90 -34.92 6.62
C GLY A 161 48.14 -35.51 7.27
N GLN A 162 48.22 -35.55 8.62
CA GLN A 162 49.31 -36.21 9.35
C GLN A 162 49.41 -37.71 9.05
N HIS A 163 48.33 -38.33 8.59
CA HIS A 163 48.26 -39.74 8.21
C HIS A 163 48.20 -39.96 6.68
N GLY A 164 48.51 -38.91 5.90
CA GLY A 164 48.61 -38.96 4.45
C GLY A 164 47.27 -38.92 3.71
N LEU A 165 46.18 -38.55 4.41
CA LEU A 165 44.85 -38.34 3.84
C LEU A 165 44.58 -36.84 3.73
N TRP A 166 44.44 -36.34 2.50
CA TRP A 166 44.24 -34.91 2.23
C TRP A 166 42.89 -34.66 1.57
N PRO A 167 42.29 -33.48 1.77
CA PRO A 167 40.96 -33.18 1.22
C PRO A 167 40.99 -33.15 -0.31
N ASP A 168 40.00 -33.80 -0.91
CA ASP A 168 39.72 -33.67 -2.33
C ASP A 168 39.09 -32.28 -2.58
N LEU A 169 39.86 -31.38 -3.19
CA LEU A 169 39.48 -29.97 -3.36
C LEU A 169 38.35 -29.75 -4.37
N ILE A 170 38.06 -30.74 -5.22
CA ILE A 170 37.06 -30.62 -6.29
C ILE A 170 35.80 -31.43 -6.02
N TYR A 171 35.85 -32.37 -5.07
CA TYR A 171 34.69 -33.19 -4.72
C TYR A 171 33.70 -32.43 -3.84
N ASP A 172 32.44 -32.34 -4.28
CA ASP A 172 31.38 -31.74 -3.49
C ASP A 172 30.62 -32.80 -2.67
N ALA A 173 30.88 -32.82 -1.37
CA ALA A 173 30.20 -33.69 -0.41
C ALA A 173 28.95 -33.03 0.23
N SER A 174 28.51 -31.86 -0.26
CA SER A 174 27.42 -31.09 0.35
C SER A 174 26.06 -31.81 0.39
N TYR A 175 25.89 -32.88 -0.39
CA TYR A 175 24.71 -33.74 -0.34
C TYR A 175 24.56 -34.44 1.03
N LEU A 176 25.66 -34.68 1.75
CA LEU A 176 25.67 -35.23 3.11
C LEU A 176 25.41 -34.13 4.15
N THR A 177 26.33 -33.17 4.25
CA THR A 177 26.21 -31.96 5.07
C THR A 177 27.00 -30.83 4.40
N PRO A 178 26.66 -29.54 4.64
CA PRO A 178 27.38 -28.42 4.03
C PRO A 178 28.89 -28.40 4.33
N HIS A 179 29.31 -29.04 5.42
CA HIS A 179 30.68 -29.11 5.91
C HIS A 179 31.37 -30.46 5.66
N ALA A 180 30.73 -31.40 4.97
CA ALA A 180 31.33 -32.70 4.66
C ALA A 180 32.56 -32.57 3.75
N ILE A 181 33.54 -33.43 3.94
CA ILE A 181 34.82 -33.46 3.24
C ILE A 181 35.12 -34.89 2.79
N LEU A 182 35.52 -35.05 1.53
CA LEU A 182 36.14 -36.29 1.07
C LEU A 182 37.66 -36.18 1.24
N PHE A 183 38.28 -37.12 1.94
CA PHE A 183 39.72 -37.26 2.03
C PHE A 183 40.21 -38.40 1.15
N ARG A 184 41.32 -38.20 0.46
CA ARG A 184 42.01 -39.22 -0.34
C ARG A 184 43.48 -39.31 0.05
N ARG A 185 44.06 -40.49 -0.12
CA ARG A 185 45.52 -40.65 0.01
C ARG A 185 46.20 -39.94 -1.15
N SER A 186 46.99 -38.93 -0.84
CA SER A 186 47.70 -38.13 -1.83
C SER A 186 48.95 -37.49 -1.24
N GLU A 187 49.68 -36.76 -2.09
CA GLU A 187 50.72 -35.84 -1.63
C GLU A 187 50.13 -34.71 -0.77
N ALA A 188 51.00 -34.08 0.01
CA ALA A 188 50.63 -32.99 0.90
C ALA A 188 50.11 -31.77 0.12
N ILE A 189 48.98 -31.25 0.56
CA ILE A 189 48.38 -30.03 0.02
C ILE A 189 48.98 -28.82 0.74
N SER A 190 49.19 -27.71 0.02
CA SER A 190 49.71 -26.48 0.61
C SER A 190 48.78 -25.90 1.67
N GLU A 191 49.36 -25.23 2.67
CA GLU A 191 48.57 -24.63 3.76
C GLU A 191 47.56 -23.59 3.24
N ASP A 192 47.93 -22.81 2.22
CA ASP A 192 47.03 -21.84 1.58
C ASP A 192 45.79 -22.50 0.97
N ALA A 193 45.95 -23.66 0.31
CA ALA A 193 44.82 -24.38 -0.28
C ALA A 193 43.89 -24.96 0.80
N LEU A 194 44.43 -25.39 1.94
CA LEU A 194 43.62 -25.85 3.08
C LEU A 194 42.84 -24.69 3.72
N ILE A 195 43.46 -23.51 3.84
CA ILE A 195 42.80 -22.30 4.34
C ILE A 195 41.65 -21.91 3.41
N LEU A 196 41.89 -21.89 2.10
CA LEU A 196 40.87 -21.56 1.10
C LEU A 196 39.69 -22.55 1.14
N MET A 197 39.96 -23.85 1.22
CA MET A 197 38.91 -24.86 1.37
C MET A 197 38.13 -24.67 2.68
N SER A 198 38.81 -24.37 3.78
CA SER A 198 38.14 -24.10 5.06
C SER A 198 37.20 -22.89 4.98
N GLU A 199 37.62 -21.80 4.32
CA GLU A 199 36.76 -20.64 4.10
C GLU A 199 35.59 -20.96 3.16
N GLN A 200 35.81 -21.77 2.11
CA GLN A 200 34.75 -22.21 1.22
C GLN A 200 33.68 -23.03 1.97
N LEU A 201 34.10 -23.95 2.85
CA LEU A 201 33.18 -24.74 3.69
C LEU A 201 32.43 -23.84 4.67
N ARG A 202 33.12 -22.86 5.29
CA ARG A 202 32.49 -21.87 6.18
C ARG A 202 31.39 -21.08 5.46
N LEU A 203 31.65 -20.61 4.24
CA LEU A 203 30.66 -19.86 3.45
C LEU A 203 29.48 -20.75 3.01
N ARG A 204 29.74 -21.99 2.62
CA ARG A 204 28.69 -22.97 2.28
C ARG A 204 27.76 -23.23 3.46
N PHE A 205 28.31 -23.43 4.65
CA PHE A 205 27.54 -23.60 5.88
C PHE A 205 26.66 -22.39 6.18
N LEU A 206 27.23 -21.18 6.18
CA LEU A 206 26.46 -19.94 6.42
C LEU A 206 25.33 -19.74 5.41
N LEU A 207 25.55 -20.10 4.15
CA LEU A 207 24.53 -20.01 3.11
C LEU A 207 23.39 -21.03 3.31
N ALA A 208 23.71 -22.23 3.81
CA ALA A 208 22.71 -23.23 4.16
C ALA A 208 21.84 -22.78 5.35
N GLU A 209 22.45 -22.24 6.40
CA GLU A 209 21.73 -21.66 7.55
C GLU A 209 20.80 -20.51 7.12
N ALA A 210 21.31 -19.58 6.31
CA ALA A 210 20.51 -18.46 5.81
C ALA A 210 19.30 -18.93 4.99
N LYS A 211 19.47 -19.95 4.14
CA LYS A 211 18.37 -20.55 3.37
C LYS A 211 17.31 -21.19 4.26
N GLN A 212 17.71 -21.92 5.31
CA GLN A 212 16.77 -22.52 6.25
C GLN A 212 16.01 -21.46 7.04
N ALA A 213 16.69 -20.41 7.51
CA ALA A 213 16.07 -19.29 8.20
C ALA A 213 15.06 -18.55 7.29
N GLN A 214 15.40 -18.35 6.01
CA GLN A 214 14.49 -17.75 5.04
C GLN A 214 13.25 -18.60 4.82
N LEU A 215 13.40 -19.92 4.63
CA LEU A 215 12.27 -20.83 4.44
C LEU A 215 11.33 -20.85 5.66
N ALA A 216 11.88 -20.81 6.87
CA ALA A 216 11.11 -20.71 8.09
C ALA A 216 10.35 -19.36 8.18
N ALA A 217 11.01 -18.26 7.83
CA ALA A 217 10.39 -16.94 7.78
C ALA A 217 9.26 -16.86 6.73
N ASP A 218 9.46 -17.43 5.55
CA ASP A 218 8.47 -17.48 4.48
C ASP A 218 7.24 -18.29 4.89
N THR A 219 7.46 -19.43 5.54
CA THR A 219 6.39 -20.29 6.06
C THR A 219 5.58 -19.56 7.13
N GLN A 220 6.25 -18.84 8.03
CA GLN A 220 5.59 -18.04 9.06
C GLN A 220 4.83 -16.85 8.44
N ALA A 221 5.40 -16.17 7.46
CA ALA A 221 4.75 -15.07 6.75
C ALA A 221 3.54 -15.53 5.94
N ALA A 222 3.55 -16.76 5.40
CA ALA A 222 2.38 -17.36 4.75
C ALA A 222 1.25 -17.57 5.77
N ARG A 223 1.54 -18.14 6.94
CA ARG A 223 0.54 -18.33 8.02
C ARG A 223 -0.10 -17.00 8.45
N VAL A 224 0.71 -15.97 8.69
CA VAL A 224 0.21 -14.64 9.09
C VAL A 224 -0.66 -14.01 7.99
N ARG A 225 -0.30 -14.17 6.72
CA ARG A 225 -1.12 -13.69 5.59
C ARG A 225 -2.47 -14.39 5.51
N ASP A 226 -2.50 -15.70 5.72
CA ASP A 226 -3.75 -16.47 5.70
C ASP A 226 -4.66 -16.09 6.87
N GLU A 227 -4.10 -15.88 8.07
CA GLU A 227 -4.83 -15.38 9.24
C GLU A 227 -5.40 -13.98 9.00
N ALA A 228 -4.59 -13.05 8.47
CA ALA A 228 -5.03 -11.69 8.14
C ALA A 228 -6.16 -11.68 7.11
N ARG A 229 -6.08 -12.53 6.08
CA ARG A 229 -7.12 -12.68 5.05
C ARG A 229 -8.43 -13.19 5.65
N SER A 230 -8.35 -14.18 6.54
CA SER A 230 -9.51 -14.70 7.27
C SER A 230 -10.17 -13.62 8.13
N ALA A 231 -9.37 -12.86 8.89
CA ALA A 231 -9.85 -11.76 9.73
C ALA A 231 -10.49 -10.64 8.91
N GLN A 232 -9.90 -10.27 7.76
CA GLN A 232 -10.46 -9.27 6.86
C GLN A 232 -11.81 -9.71 6.28
N GLN A 233 -11.95 -10.98 5.90
CA GLN A 233 -13.19 -11.52 5.38
C GLN A 233 -14.31 -11.54 6.44
N GLN A 234 -13.97 -11.85 7.69
CA GLN A 234 -14.90 -11.76 8.82
C GLN A 234 -15.34 -10.32 9.08
N ALA A 235 -14.40 -9.37 9.09
CA ALA A 235 -14.71 -7.95 9.26
C ALA A 235 -15.61 -7.40 8.14
N GLN A 236 -15.36 -7.78 6.88
CA GLN A 236 -16.18 -7.39 5.74
C GLN A 236 -17.60 -7.95 5.86
N THR A 237 -17.74 -9.21 6.27
CA THR A 237 -19.05 -9.85 6.46
C THR A 237 -19.85 -9.16 7.58
N ALA A 238 -19.19 -8.82 8.69
CA ALA A 238 -19.82 -8.08 9.79
C ALA A 238 -20.25 -6.66 9.39
N LEU A 239 -19.43 -5.98 8.59
CA LEU A 239 -19.76 -4.66 8.04
C LEU A 239 -20.98 -4.74 7.11
N ASP A 240 -21.01 -5.70 6.19
CA ASP A 240 -22.14 -5.90 5.26
C ASP A 240 -23.44 -6.20 6.01
N GLN A 241 -23.38 -6.98 7.09
CA GLN A 241 -24.53 -7.26 7.94
C GLN A 241 -25.02 -5.98 8.65
N THR A 242 -24.10 -5.20 9.21
CA THR A 242 -24.42 -3.93 9.88
C THR A 242 -25.06 -2.93 8.90
N LEU A 243 -24.55 -2.83 7.67
CA LEU A 243 -25.11 -1.97 6.63
C LEU A 243 -26.53 -2.40 6.22
N ARG A 244 -26.80 -3.72 6.13
CA ARG A 244 -28.15 -4.23 5.86
C ARG A 244 -29.13 -3.85 6.98
N GLU A 245 -28.73 -4.02 8.24
CA GLU A 245 -29.55 -3.64 9.38
C GLU A 245 -29.84 -2.13 9.42
N MET A 246 -28.85 -1.29 9.10
CA MET A 246 -29.05 0.16 9.01
C MET A 246 -30.02 0.56 7.90
N ARG A 247 -29.92 -0.05 6.71
CA ARG A 247 -30.87 0.19 5.60
C ARG A 247 -32.29 -0.20 5.96
N MET A 248 -32.49 -1.33 6.65
CA MET A 248 -33.81 -1.75 7.11
C MET A 248 -34.41 -0.74 8.10
N ARG A 249 -33.62 -0.27 9.07
CA ARG A 249 -34.04 0.78 10.01
C ARG A 249 -34.38 2.09 9.33
N GLU A 250 -33.61 2.48 8.31
CA GLU A 250 -33.87 3.70 7.52
C GLU A 250 -35.21 3.60 6.78
N GLN A 251 -35.51 2.45 6.17
CA GLN A 251 -36.79 2.21 5.50
C GLN A 251 -37.97 2.20 6.49
N GLU A 252 -37.82 1.57 7.66
CA GLU A 252 -38.83 1.60 8.72
C GLU A 252 -39.11 3.02 9.21
N LEU A 253 -38.05 3.82 9.41
CA LEU A 253 -38.18 5.21 9.84
C LEU A 253 -38.86 6.07 8.77
N ALA A 254 -38.50 5.89 7.49
CA ALA A 254 -39.14 6.59 6.38
C ALA A 254 -40.64 6.27 6.27
N ALA A 255 -41.02 4.99 6.41
CA ALA A 255 -42.41 4.57 6.40
C ALA A 255 -43.20 5.14 7.61
N ALA A 256 -42.58 5.20 8.79
CA ALA A 256 -43.18 5.79 9.98
C ALA A 256 -43.41 7.31 9.82
N LEU A 257 -42.44 8.03 9.25
CA LEU A 257 -42.55 9.47 8.96
C LEU A 257 -43.66 9.75 7.93
N GLU A 258 -43.76 8.95 6.87
CA GLU A 258 -44.80 9.12 5.85
C GLU A 258 -46.20 8.89 6.43
N LYS A 259 -46.35 7.87 7.30
CA LYS A 259 -47.60 7.60 8.00
C LYS A 259 -48.00 8.78 8.92
N ALA A 260 -47.05 9.29 9.72
CA ALA A 260 -47.29 10.43 10.60
C ALA A 260 -47.69 11.69 9.82
N ALA A 261 -47.08 11.93 8.65
CA ALA A 261 -47.41 13.05 7.78
C ALA A 261 -48.86 12.95 7.24
N ARG A 262 -49.31 11.75 6.83
CA ARG A 262 -50.69 11.52 6.36
C ARG A 262 -51.71 11.74 7.46
N GLU A 263 -51.45 11.23 8.66
CA GLU A 263 -52.33 11.42 9.83
C GLU A 263 -52.43 12.91 10.21
N GLY A 264 -51.30 13.64 10.18
CA GLY A 264 -51.27 15.08 10.41
C GLY A 264 -52.09 15.88 9.38
N LEU A 265 -52.04 15.50 8.11
CA LEU A 265 -52.81 16.15 7.04
C LEU A 265 -54.33 15.93 7.22
N LEU A 266 -54.74 14.71 7.58
CA LEU A 266 -56.14 14.38 7.87
C LEU A 266 -56.66 15.21 9.05
N HIS A 267 -55.91 15.28 10.16
CA HIS A 267 -56.26 16.12 11.30
C HIS A 267 -56.35 17.62 10.94
N ALA A 268 -55.46 18.13 10.07
CA ALA A 268 -55.50 19.51 9.60
C ALA A 268 -56.77 19.79 8.76
N GLN A 269 -57.18 18.86 7.90
CA GLN A 269 -58.42 19.00 7.12
C GLN A 269 -59.67 18.95 8.00
N GLU A 270 -59.70 18.07 8.99
CA GLU A 270 -60.82 17.92 9.92
C GLU A 270 -60.98 19.15 10.82
N THR A 271 -59.87 19.69 11.33
CA THR A 271 -59.87 20.95 12.08
C THR A 271 -60.27 22.16 11.23
N MET A 272 -59.90 22.20 9.94
CA MET A 272 -60.40 23.23 9.01
C MET A 272 -61.91 23.15 8.82
N LYS A 273 -62.47 21.95 8.61
CA LYS A 273 -63.93 21.77 8.48
C LYS A 273 -64.67 22.20 9.75
N LEU A 274 -64.17 21.80 10.92
CA LEU A 274 -64.75 22.19 12.21
C LEU A 274 -64.70 23.71 12.42
N ARG A 275 -63.60 24.38 12.01
CA ARG A 275 -63.49 25.84 12.08
C ARG A 275 -64.46 26.55 11.14
N ALA A 276 -64.69 26.03 9.94
CA ALA A 276 -65.66 26.58 9.00
C ALA A 276 -67.10 26.48 9.57
N ILE A 277 -67.48 25.32 10.11
CA ILE A 277 -68.78 25.13 10.77
C ILE A 277 -68.94 26.06 11.99
N ALA A 278 -67.88 26.20 12.80
CA ALA A 278 -67.90 27.09 13.96
C ALA A 278 -67.99 28.57 13.57
N ALA A 279 -67.38 28.97 12.44
CA ALA A 279 -67.49 30.33 11.92
C ALA A 279 -68.93 30.64 11.46
N ASP A 280 -69.56 29.69 10.77
CA ASP A 280 -70.93 29.83 10.27
C ASP A 280 -71.95 29.90 11.43
N ALA A 281 -71.81 29.02 12.42
CA ALA A 281 -72.61 29.07 13.66
C ALA A 281 -72.41 30.37 14.45
N ARG A 282 -71.19 30.91 14.46
CA ARG A 282 -70.89 32.19 15.11
C ARG A 282 -71.56 33.35 14.37
N GLN A 283 -71.61 33.31 13.05
CA GLN A 283 -72.26 34.34 12.23
C GLN A 283 -73.79 34.32 12.41
N GLN A 284 -74.40 33.14 12.48
CA GLN A 284 -75.82 32.99 12.83
C GLN A 284 -76.12 33.53 14.23
N ALA A 285 -75.30 33.19 15.23
CA ALA A 285 -75.49 33.68 16.60
C ALA A 285 -75.33 35.21 16.71
N VAL A 286 -74.42 35.81 15.92
CA VAL A 286 -74.27 37.28 15.86
C VAL A 286 -75.52 37.94 15.27
N SER A 287 -76.10 37.36 14.21
CA SER A 287 -77.35 37.84 13.62
C SER A 287 -78.53 37.75 14.59
N GLU A 288 -78.67 36.66 15.35
CA GLU A 288 -79.70 36.51 16.39
C GLU A 288 -79.50 37.51 17.54
N ILE A 289 -78.26 37.80 17.94
CA ILE A 289 -77.95 38.78 18.97
C ILE A 289 -78.29 40.20 18.50
N GLU A 290 -78.06 40.53 17.23
CA GLU A 290 -78.47 41.82 16.65
C GLU A 290 -79.99 41.96 16.60
N GLU A 291 -80.70 40.89 16.24
CA GLU A 291 -82.17 40.88 16.24
C GLU A 291 -82.74 41.00 17.68
N MET A 292 -82.15 40.31 18.65
CA MET A 292 -82.50 40.45 20.06
C MET A 292 -82.17 41.84 20.62
N ARG A 293 -81.06 42.47 20.20
CA ARG A 293 -80.73 43.86 20.57
C ARG A 293 -81.77 44.84 20.04
N ALA A 294 -82.24 44.65 18.80
CA ALA A 294 -83.33 45.45 18.24
C ALA A 294 -84.63 45.30 19.05
N ARG A 295 -84.94 44.08 19.52
CA ARG A 295 -86.08 43.81 20.41
C ARG A 295 -85.90 44.41 21.81
N VAL A 296 -84.70 44.41 22.37
CA VAL A 296 -84.41 45.02 23.69
C VAL A 296 -84.52 46.55 23.62
N VAL A 297 -84.03 47.18 22.56
CA VAL A 297 -84.19 48.64 22.35
C VAL A 297 -85.67 49.04 22.21
N ALA A 298 -86.51 48.18 21.63
CA ALA A 298 -87.97 48.35 21.61
C ALA A 298 -88.65 48.13 22.96
N ILE A 299 -88.06 47.34 23.87
CA ILE A 299 -88.54 47.15 25.25
C ILE A 299 -88.08 48.30 26.16
N GLU A 300 -86.91 48.90 25.91
CA GLU A 300 -86.39 50.02 26.70
C GLU A 300 -87.16 51.34 26.51
N SER A 301 -87.96 51.46 25.44
CA SER A 301 -88.89 52.58 25.21
C SER A 301 -90.30 52.34 25.77
N SER A 302 -90.59 51.14 26.30
CA SER A 302 -91.89 50.79 26.90
C SER A 302 -92.03 51.26 28.35
N THR A 303 -93.21 51.77 28.69
CA THR A 303 -93.62 52.37 29.97
C THR A 303 -93.37 51.49 31.20
N PHE A 304 -93.20 50.18 31.04
CA PHE A 304 -92.92 49.24 32.12
C PHE A 304 -91.46 49.32 32.64
N TRP A 305 -90.49 49.69 31.79
CA TRP A 305 -89.07 49.73 32.18
C TRP A 305 -88.70 50.97 33.00
N ARG A 306 -89.50 52.04 32.94
CA ARG A 306 -89.37 53.20 33.83
C ARG A 306 -89.92 52.90 35.23
N ALA A 307 -90.92 52.02 35.37
CA ALA A 307 -91.54 51.66 36.64
C ALA A 307 -90.66 50.77 37.55
N SER A 308 -89.67 50.05 36.98
CA SER A 308 -88.74 49.19 37.75
C SER A 308 -87.44 49.88 38.18
N ARG A 309 -87.28 51.20 37.94
CA ARG A 309 -86.10 51.98 38.37
C ARG A 309 -85.80 51.90 39.87
N PRO A 310 -86.78 51.94 40.81
CA PRO A 310 -86.49 51.86 42.24
C PRO A 310 -85.92 50.49 42.65
N ALA A 311 -86.47 49.41 42.09
CA ALA A 311 -86.03 48.04 42.38
C ALA A 311 -84.62 47.74 41.85
N ARG A 312 -84.21 48.39 40.75
CA ARG A 312 -82.85 48.25 40.18
C ARG A 312 -81.81 49.10 40.92
N ALA A 313 -82.17 50.29 41.40
CA ALA A 313 -81.29 51.10 42.24
C ALA A 313 -80.96 50.38 43.57
N PHE A 314 -81.92 49.64 44.13
CA PHE A 314 -81.72 48.84 45.35
C PHE A 314 -80.77 47.65 45.13
N ALA A 315 -80.78 47.03 43.94
CA ALA A 315 -79.86 45.96 43.58
C ALA A 315 -78.41 46.43 43.28
N ALA A 316 -78.23 47.70 42.89
CA ALA A 316 -76.92 48.29 42.59
C ALA A 316 -76.12 48.68 43.84
N ASN A 317 -76.78 48.93 44.98
CA ASN A 317 -76.16 49.35 46.25
C ASN A 317 -75.81 48.20 47.21
N LEU A 318 -75.97 46.94 46.80
CA LEU A 318 -75.57 45.79 47.62
C LEU A 318 -74.03 45.56 47.57
N PRO A 319 -73.33 45.48 48.71
CA PRO A 319 -71.88 45.29 48.76
C PRO A 319 -71.42 43.97 48.11
N ALA A 320 -70.21 43.97 47.54
CA ALA A 320 -69.62 42.90 46.72
C ALA A 320 -69.68 41.45 47.27
N PRO A 321 -69.57 41.16 48.59
CA PRO A 321 -69.62 39.76 49.05
C PRO A 321 -71.01 39.11 48.87
N PHE A 322 -72.09 39.89 48.89
CA PHE A 322 -73.45 39.34 48.79
C PHE A 322 -73.82 38.96 47.35
N ARG A 323 -73.33 39.72 46.36
CA ARG A 323 -73.48 39.38 44.92
C ARG A 323 -72.77 38.09 44.53
N ARG A 324 -71.68 37.73 45.22
CA ARG A 324 -70.96 36.45 45.00
C ARG A 324 -71.75 35.26 45.54
N ARG A 325 -72.39 35.37 46.70
CA ARG A 325 -73.21 34.28 47.28
C ARG A 325 -74.51 34.05 46.49
N LEU A 326 -75.16 35.10 45.99
CA LEU A 326 -76.36 34.96 45.14
C LEU A 326 -76.05 34.28 43.80
N ARG A 327 -74.87 34.56 43.21
CA ARG A 327 -74.39 33.87 42.00
C ARG A 327 -73.97 32.41 42.26
N GLN A 328 -73.51 32.09 43.47
CA GLN A 328 -73.19 30.72 43.86
C GLN A 328 -74.46 29.87 44.06
N LEU A 329 -75.52 30.43 44.66
CA LEU A 329 -76.80 29.73 44.81
C LEU A 329 -77.52 29.52 43.47
N ALA A 330 -77.47 30.49 42.55
CA ALA A 330 -77.97 30.32 41.19
C ALA A 330 -77.19 29.26 40.39
N ARG A 331 -75.88 29.11 40.63
CA ARG A 331 -75.07 28.02 40.03
C ARG A 331 -75.47 26.64 40.55
N VAL A 332 -75.81 26.51 41.83
CA VAL A 332 -76.25 25.21 42.40
C VAL A 332 -77.64 24.83 41.85
N GLY A 333 -78.56 25.77 41.72
CA GLY A 333 -79.86 25.53 41.07
C GLY A 333 -79.73 25.13 39.59
N TYR A 334 -78.83 25.78 38.85
CA TYR A 334 -78.51 25.39 37.48
C TYR A 334 -77.85 24.00 37.39
N TRP A 335 -77.03 23.62 38.37
CA TRP A 335 -76.40 22.29 38.42
C TRP A 335 -77.41 21.17 38.70
N ALA A 336 -78.47 21.44 39.47
CA ALA A 336 -79.57 20.50 39.68
C ALA A 336 -80.43 20.29 38.42
N ALA A 337 -80.51 21.30 37.54
CA ALA A 337 -81.32 21.25 36.32
C ALA A 337 -80.62 20.64 35.09
N THR A 338 -79.29 20.42 35.13
CA THR A 338 -78.54 19.82 34.00
C THR A 338 -77.53 18.74 34.46
N PRO A 339 -77.99 17.51 34.75
CA PRO A 339 -77.12 16.43 35.24
C PRO A 339 -76.24 15.77 34.17
N HIS A 340 -76.52 15.98 32.88
CA HIS A 340 -75.87 15.30 31.74
C HIS A 340 -74.50 15.89 31.31
N ARG A 341 -73.96 16.89 32.02
CA ARG A 341 -72.64 17.51 31.71
C ARG A 341 -71.52 17.20 32.72
N ILE A 342 -71.74 16.23 33.60
CA ILE A 342 -70.76 15.80 34.63
C ILE A 342 -69.51 15.08 34.03
N PRO A 343 -69.60 14.24 32.97
CA PRO A 343 -68.43 13.55 32.43
C PRO A 343 -67.37 14.49 31.82
N ALA A 344 -67.80 15.55 31.12
CA ALA A 344 -66.89 16.51 30.46
C ALA A 344 -66.08 17.36 31.46
N ARG A 345 -66.55 17.52 32.70
CA ARG A 345 -65.84 18.28 33.75
C ARG A 345 -64.79 17.46 34.49
N LEU A 346 -64.95 16.13 34.54
CA LEU A 346 -63.94 15.21 35.06
C LEU A 346 -62.77 15.03 34.08
N ALA A 347 -63.01 15.15 32.78
CA ALA A 347 -61.96 15.14 31.75
C ALA A 347 -61.03 16.37 31.87
N PHE A 348 -61.60 17.58 32.05
CA PHE A 348 -60.85 18.83 32.19
C PHE A 348 -59.95 18.88 33.46
N LEU A 349 -60.37 18.25 34.55
CA LEU A 349 -59.55 18.14 35.77
C LEU A 349 -58.41 17.10 35.66
N LYS A 350 -58.49 16.19 34.69
CA LYS A 350 -57.45 15.17 34.45
C LYS A 350 -56.33 15.70 33.55
N GLU A 351 -56.63 16.64 32.65
CA GLU A 351 -55.63 17.31 31.79
C GLU A 351 -54.74 18.31 32.55
N GLN A 352 -55.24 18.96 33.61
CA GLN A 352 -54.41 19.87 34.43
C GLN A 352 -53.40 19.18 35.35
N LYS A 353 -53.48 17.85 35.54
CA LYS A 353 -52.57 17.10 36.41
C LYS A 353 -51.35 16.53 35.66
N ASN A 354 -51.43 16.42 34.33
CA ASN A 354 -50.33 15.91 33.49
C ASN A 354 -49.41 17.02 32.95
N SER A 355 -49.81 18.29 32.99
CA SER A 355 -48.99 19.42 32.53
C SER A 355 -47.93 19.90 33.54
N HIS A 356 -47.75 19.21 34.67
CA HIS A 356 -46.74 19.55 35.69
C HIS A 356 -45.60 18.53 35.86
N ILE A 357 -45.54 17.45 35.04
CA ILE A 357 -44.51 16.41 35.16
C ILE A 357 -43.50 16.40 33.99
N GLN A 358 -43.72 17.15 32.91
CA GLN A 358 -42.86 17.14 31.72
C GLN A 358 -41.86 18.31 31.58
N SER A 359 -41.65 19.12 32.62
CA SER A 359 -40.71 20.25 32.59
C SER A 359 -39.46 20.09 33.48
N SER A 360 -39.06 18.85 33.83
CA SER A 360 -37.93 18.62 34.77
C SER A 360 -36.90 17.55 34.35
N LEU A 361 -36.75 17.24 33.05
CA LEU A 361 -35.78 16.22 32.59
C LEU A 361 -34.81 16.71 31.51
N SER A 362 -34.51 18.01 31.50
CA SER A 362 -33.53 18.61 30.58
C SER A 362 -32.44 19.36 31.35
N SER A 363 -31.52 18.66 32.03
CA SER A 363 -30.24 19.23 32.49
C SER A 363 -29.27 18.22 33.10
N THR A 364 -28.70 17.27 32.34
CA THR A 364 -27.36 16.72 32.67
C THR A 364 -26.71 16.06 31.45
N VAL A 365 -25.89 16.80 30.70
CA VAL A 365 -24.87 16.22 29.81
C VAL A 365 -23.54 16.65 30.40
N GLN A 366 -22.97 15.78 31.25
CA GLN A 366 -21.60 15.90 31.73
C GLN A 366 -20.67 15.14 30.78
N ALA A 367 -19.59 15.83 30.41
CA ALA A 367 -18.47 15.31 29.65
C ALA A 367 -17.82 14.11 30.36
N SER A 368 -17.67 12.99 29.65
CA SER A 368 -16.80 11.89 30.05
C SER A 368 -15.56 11.91 29.15
N HIS A 369 -14.44 12.26 29.76
CA HIS A 369 -13.08 12.14 29.21
C HIS A 369 -12.81 10.72 28.68
N PHE A 370 -12.31 10.63 27.45
CA PHE A 370 -11.60 9.46 26.95
C PHE A 370 -10.22 9.41 27.62
N THR A 371 -10.13 8.70 28.74
CA THR A 371 -8.86 8.27 29.32
C THR A 371 -8.47 6.96 28.65
N THR A 372 -7.43 6.99 27.82
CA THR A 372 -6.81 5.80 27.23
C THR A 372 -6.17 4.98 28.35
N THR A 373 -6.88 3.98 28.87
CA THR A 373 -6.29 2.93 29.70
C THR A 373 -5.48 2.01 28.81
N VAL A 374 -4.16 2.18 28.86
CA VAL A 374 -3.20 1.19 28.39
C VAL A 374 -3.38 -0.06 29.25
N ASN A 375 -3.86 -1.15 28.65
CA ASN A 375 -3.87 -2.47 29.27
C ASN A 375 -2.42 -2.92 29.46
N THR A 376 -1.87 -2.72 30.65
CA THR A 376 -0.65 -3.36 31.13
C THR A 376 -1.02 -4.72 31.72
N THR A 377 -1.28 -5.70 30.85
CA THR A 377 -1.32 -7.13 31.22
C THR A 377 -0.88 -7.95 30.01
N ASP A 378 0.40 -7.88 29.70
CA ASP A 378 1.15 -8.89 28.95
C ASP A 378 2.62 -8.82 29.40
N LEU A 379 2.87 -9.44 30.55
CA LEU A 379 4.21 -9.71 31.07
C LEU A 379 4.42 -11.22 31.04
N THR A 380 4.56 -11.76 29.84
CA THR A 380 5.09 -13.12 29.62
C THR A 380 6.08 -13.07 28.46
N ASN A 381 7.38 -13.19 28.80
CA ASN A 381 8.51 -13.57 27.95
C ASN A 381 8.50 -13.09 26.50
N ASN A 382 8.60 -11.78 26.30
CA ASN A 382 8.97 -11.21 25.02
C ASN A 382 10.47 -10.87 25.09
N THR A 383 11.34 -11.76 24.62
CA THR A 383 12.70 -11.39 24.23
C THR A 383 12.53 -10.31 23.17
N ARG A 384 12.60 -9.04 23.58
CA ARG A 384 12.61 -7.90 22.65
C ARG A 384 13.82 -8.10 21.76
N VAL A 385 13.60 -8.65 20.57
CA VAL A 385 14.57 -8.64 19.50
C VAL A 385 14.85 -7.17 19.25
N VAL A 386 15.97 -6.68 19.76
CA VAL A 386 16.43 -5.33 19.47
C VAL A 386 16.80 -5.36 17.99
N PRO A 387 16.09 -4.61 17.13
CA PRO A 387 16.37 -4.63 15.71
C PRO A 387 17.82 -4.17 15.52
N SER A 388 18.60 -4.93 14.76
CA SER A 388 19.96 -4.53 14.41
C SER A 388 19.91 -3.20 13.66
N THR A 389 20.94 -2.38 13.77
CA THR A 389 21.06 -1.14 12.99
C THR A 389 20.85 -1.40 11.50
N LEU A 390 21.34 -2.54 10.99
CA LEU A 390 21.15 -2.94 9.60
C LEU A 390 19.67 -3.20 9.27
N SER A 391 18.91 -3.87 10.14
CA SER A 391 17.46 -4.06 9.95
C SER A 391 16.68 -2.75 10.01
N MET A 392 17.10 -1.81 10.87
CA MET A 392 16.50 -0.48 10.96
C MET A 392 16.78 0.33 9.70
N ILE A 393 18.02 0.29 9.20
CA ILE A 393 18.41 0.94 7.95
C ILE A 393 17.66 0.33 6.77
N ARG A 394 17.57 -1.01 6.67
CA ARG A 394 16.80 -1.69 5.61
C ARG A 394 15.33 -1.29 5.63
N LYS A 395 14.69 -1.29 6.81
CA LYS A 395 13.31 -0.84 6.97
C LYS A 395 13.12 0.61 6.52
N TYR A 396 14.11 1.46 6.80
CA TYR A 396 14.11 2.84 6.35
C TYR A 396 14.36 2.96 4.83
N SER A 397 15.20 2.11 4.24
CA SER A 397 15.61 2.15 2.84
C SER A 397 14.83 1.25 1.90
N ILE A 398 13.73 0.66 2.36
CA ILE A 398 12.99 -0.37 1.63
C ILE A 398 12.60 0.07 0.20
N ASP A 399 12.29 1.36 0.02
CA ASP A 399 11.90 1.91 -1.27
C ASP A 399 13.06 2.04 -2.27
N TRP A 400 14.32 1.98 -1.85
CA TRP A 400 15.49 2.07 -2.73
C TRP A 400 16.55 1.01 -2.46
N GLU A 401 16.15 -0.14 -1.90
CA GLU A 401 17.04 -1.29 -1.82
C GLU A 401 17.50 -1.73 -3.23
N PRO A 402 18.74 -2.26 -3.36
CA PRO A 402 19.26 -2.73 -4.64
C PRO A 402 18.29 -3.68 -5.33
N LEU A 403 18.00 -3.42 -6.61
CA LEU A 403 17.08 -4.24 -7.39
C LEU A 403 17.64 -5.68 -7.49
N PRO A 404 16.91 -6.74 -7.12
CA PRO A 404 17.42 -8.09 -7.28
C PRO A 404 17.54 -8.41 -8.77
N VAL A 405 18.75 -8.73 -9.23
CA VAL A 405 19.05 -9.03 -10.63
C VAL A 405 19.96 -10.26 -10.74
N PHE A 406 19.92 -10.93 -11.88
CA PHE A 406 20.93 -11.93 -12.26
C PHE A 406 21.38 -11.71 -13.70
N GLN A 407 22.61 -12.09 -14.03
CA GLN A 407 23.14 -11.94 -15.39
C GLN A 407 22.55 -13.00 -16.32
N ASP A 408 21.94 -12.57 -17.41
CA ASP A 408 21.49 -13.42 -18.50
C ASP A 408 22.27 -13.10 -19.78
N ARG A 409 23.35 -13.85 -20.02
CA ARG A 409 24.21 -13.66 -21.21
C ARG A 409 23.56 -14.06 -22.53
N SER A 410 22.39 -14.69 -22.47
CA SER A 410 21.63 -15.13 -23.64
C SER A 410 20.50 -14.18 -24.03
N SER A 411 20.21 -13.16 -23.20
CA SER A 411 19.10 -12.26 -23.46
C SER A 411 19.38 -11.33 -24.63
N ALA A 412 18.39 -11.18 -25.50
CA ALA A 412 18.40 -10.11 -26.50
C ALA A 412 18.49 -8.73 -25.81
N PRO A 413 19.10 -7.71 -26.46
CA PRO A 413 19.15 -6.36 -25.94
C PRO A 413 17.76 -5.87 -25.50
N THR A 414 17.65 -5.44 -24.25
CA THR A 414 16.37 -5.06 -23.64
C THR A 414 16.44 -3.67 -23.04
N LEU A 415 15.44 -2.83 -23.36
CA LEU A 415 15.15 -1.63 -22.58
C LEU A 415 14.18 -1.97 -21.46
N THR A 416 14.63 -1.84 -20.22
CA THR A 416 13.77 -2.00 -19.03
C THR A 416 13.29 -0.63 -18.55
N ILE A 417 11.98 -0.37 -18.63
CA ILE A 417 11.35 0.78 -17.97
C ILE A 417 11.03 0.37 -16.53
N LEU A 418 11.62 1.04 -15.54
CA LEU A 418 11.29 0.87 -14.13
C LEU A 418 10.46 2.06 -13.64
N THR A 419 9.23 1.80 -13.23
CA THR A 419 8.31 2.81 -12.66
C THR A 419 7.53 2.24 -11.48
N ASP A 420 6.82 3.07 -10.72
CA ASP A 420 6.11 2.60 -9.53
C ASP A 420 4.85 1.82 -9.93
N SER A 421 4.00 2.42 -10.76
CA SER A 421 2.76 1.80 -11.24
C SER A 421 2.41 2.26 -12.65
N VAL A 422 1.68 1.42 -13.37
CA VAL A 422 1.04 1.77 -14.64
C VAL A 422 -0.43 1.39 -14.52
N ASP A 423 -1.24 2.34 -14.06
CA ASP A 423 -2.69 2.18 -13.99
C ASP A 423 -3.38 2.79 -15.23
N ALA A 424 -4.55 2.23 -15.58
CA ALA A 424 -5.33 2.65 -16.75
C ALA A 424 -5.95 4.06 -16.62
N ASN A 425 -5.80 4.74 -15.49
CA ASN A 425 -6.35 6.08 -15.21
C ASN A 425 -5.25 7.16 -15.12
N SER A 426 -3.98 6.77 -15.11
CA SER A 426 -2.78 7.63 -15.09
C SER A 426 -2.27 7.93 -16.50
N LEU A 427 -3.19 7.92 -17.48
CA LEU A 427 -2.89 7.90 -18.92
C LEU A 427 -2.09 9.11 -19.42
N PHE A 428 -2.10 10.23 -18.68
CA PHE A 428 -1.32 11.44 -18.99
C PHE A 428 -0.66 12.01 -17.74
N GLY A 429 0.60 12.43 -17.90
CA GLY A 429 1.50 12.83 -16.81
C GLY A 429 2.82 12.08 -16.89
N GLY A 430 3.48 11.90 -15.75
CA GLY A 430 4.83 11.32 -15.71
C GLY A 430 4.92 9.89 -16.27
N VAL A 431 3.91 9.06 -15.98
CA VAL A 431 3.88 7.65 -16.41
C VAL A 431 3.64 7.54 -17.93
N GLY A 432 2.71 8.32 -18.49
CA GLY A 432 2.49 8.31 -19.95
C GLY A 432 3.75 8.70 -20.72
N THR A 433 4.44 9.74 -20.25
CA THR A 433 5.71 10.20 -20.83
C THR A 433 6.80 9.14 -20.73
N SER A 434 6.94 8.42 -19.62
CA SER A 434 7.96 7.37 -19.51
C SER A 434 7.73 6.21 -20.47
N LEU A 435 6.47 5.83 -20.70
CA LEU A 435 6.11 4.78 -21.65
C LEU A 435 6.35 5.20 -23.10
N VAL A 436 6.00 6.45 -23.46
CA VAL A 436 6.27 6.99 -24.80
C VAL A 436 7.78 7.09 -25.05
N VAL A 437 8.52 7.71 -24.14
CA VAL A 437 9.97 7.85 -24.24
C VAL A 437 10.64 6.48 -24.30
N GLY A 438 10.23 5.55 -23.45
CA GLY A 438 10.77 4.20 -23.45
C GLY A 438 10.51 3.46 -24.75
N ALA A 439 9.30 3.53 -25.32
CA ALA A 439 9.02 2.94 -26.63
C ALA A 439 9.89 3.54 -27.75
N LEU A 440 10.12 4.86 -27.74
CA LEU A 440 10.98 5.54 -28.71
C LEU A 440 12.45 5.17 -28.57
N VAL A 441 12.95 5.00 -27.34
CA VAL A 441 14.31 4.53 -27.05
C VAL A 441 14.47 3.08 -27.48
N ALA A 442 13.54 2.19 -27.10
CA ALA A 442 13.58 0.77 -27.46
C ALA A 442 13.58 0.59 -28.98
N ARG A 443 12.77 1.36 -29.71
CA ARG A 443 12.74 1.35 -31.18
C ARG A 443 14.08 1.73 -31.79
N ARG A 444 14.73 2.78 -31.27
CA ARG A 444 16.06 3.24 -31.76
C ARG A 444 17.17 2.24 -31.49
N LEU A 445 17.09 1.54 -30.35
CA LEU A 445 18.04 0.50 -29.97
C LEU A 445 17.76 -0.86 -30.65
N ASN A 446 16.64 -0.98 -31.39
CA ASN A 446 16.13 -2.27 -31.86
C ASN A 446 16.06 -3.31 -30.72
N ALA A 447 15.66 -2.85 -29.53
CA ALA A 447 15.66 -3.62 -28.30
C ALA A 447 14.25 -4.09 -27.95
N ARG A 448 14.16 -5.22 -27.24
CA ARG A 448 12.92 -5.66 -26.58
C ARG A 448 12.55 -4.65 -25.50
N LEU A 449 11.25 -4.40 -25.32
CA LEU A 449 10.76 -3.56 -24.23
C LEU A 449 10.38 -4.43 -23.02
N ARG A 450 10.77 -4.02 -21.82
CA ARG A 450 10.31 -4.64 -20.58
C ARG A 450 9.77 -3.55 -19.64
N LEU A 451 8.51 -3.63 -19.29
CA LEU A 451 7.88 -2.74 -18.32
C LEU A 451 7.88 -3.39 -16.93
N VAL A 452 8.63 -2.80 -15.99
CA VAL A 452 8.73 -3.23 -14.61
C VAL A 452 8.02 -2.22 -13.71
N THR A 453 7.13 -2.72 -12.86
CA THR A 453 6.34 -1.92 -11.89
C THR A 453 6.55 -2.41 -10.46
N ARG A 454 6.60 -1.49 -9.49
CA ARG A 454 6.96 -1.79 -8.09
C ARG A 454 5.81 -1.82 -7.10
N THR A 455 4.73 -1.07 -7.33
CA THR A 455 3.62 -0.93 -6.36
C THR A 455 2.36 -1.66 -6.78
N SER A 456 2.15 -1.87 -8.09
CA SER A 456 1.05 -2.66 -8.64
C SER A 456 1.47 -3.37 -9.91
N ALA A 457 0.80 -4.48 -10.25
CA ALA A 457 1.04 -5.17 -11.50
C ALA A 457 0.70 -4.27 -12.71
N PRO A 458 1.50 -4.30 -13.78
CA PRO A 458 1.29 -3.42 -14.92
C PRO A 458 0.10 -3.90 -15.77
N ASP A 459 -0.73 -2.97 -16.26
CA ASP A 459 -1.80 -3.27 -17.24
C ASP A 459 -1.23 -3.23 -18.67
N PRO A 460 -1.15 -4.36 -19.41
CA PRO A 460 -0.68 -4.37 -20.79
C PRO A 460 -1.49 -3.48 -21.74
N ALA A 461 -2.79 -3.30 -21.46
CA ALA A 461 -3.65 -2.46 -22.30
C ALA A 461 -3.32 -0.97 -22.15
N ALA A 462 -2.75 -0.54 -21.03
CA ALA A 462 -2.39 0.85 -20.79
C ALA A 462 -1.29 1.33 -21.74
N LEU A 463 -0.26 0.51 -21.97
CA LEU A 463 0.82 0.83 -22.91
C LEU A 463 0.26 1.06 -24.32
N GLY A 464 -0.55 0.13 -24.83
CA GLY A 464 -1.14 0.25 -26.17
C GLY A 464 -2.01 1.50 -26.34
N LYS A 465 -2.85 1.81 -25.34
CA LYS A 465 -3.71 3.00 -25.34
C LYS A 465 -2.90 4.30 -25.35
N ILE A 466 -1.83 4.39 -24.55
CA ILE A 466 -0.97 5.58 -24.46
C ILE A 466 -0.23 5.79 -25.78
N LEU A 467 0.40 4.75 -26.33
CA LEU A 467 1.11 4.84 -27.61
C LEU A 467 0.15 5.23 -28.74
N GLN A 468 -1.06 4.67 -28.78
CA GLN A 468 -2.08 5.02 -29.75
C GLN A 468 -2.52 6.49 -29.63
N ALA A 469 -2.79 6.96 -28.40
CA ALA A 469 -3.22 8.34 -28.15
C ALA A 469 -2.16 9.37 -28.59
N HIS A 470 -0.88 9.03 -28.44
CA HIS A 470 0.25 9.84 -28.88
C HIS A 470 0.74 9.57 -30.31
N LYS A 471 0.07 8.67 -31.04
CA LYS A 471 0.43 8.25 -32.41
C LYS A 471 1.86 7.70 -32.52
N VAL A 472 2.38 7.11 -31.45
CA VAL A 472 3.69 6.49 -31.39
C VAL A 472 3.57 5.03 -31.80
N LYS A 473 4.40 4.60 -32.77
CA LYS A 473 4.44 3.21 -33.23
C LYS A 473 5.59 2.45 -32.57
N PHE A 474 5.25 1.31 -31.97
CA PHE A 474 6.18 0.30 -31.46
C PHE A 474 5.57 -1.09 -31.65
N ASP A 475 6.28 -1.96 -32.36
CA ASP A 475 5.87 -3.32 -32.75
C ASP A 475 6.86 -4.39 -32.25
N GLY A 476 7.83 -4.00 -31.43
CA GLY A 476 8.81 -4.91 -30.83
C GLY A 476 8.22 -5.80 -29.72
N PRO A 477 8.90 -6.90 -29.37
CA PRO A 477 8.49 -7.75 -28.25
C PRO A 477 8.42 -6.94 -26.95
N THR A 478 7.41 -7.20 -26.12
CA THR A 478 7.17 -6.47 -24.87
C THR A 478 6.84 -7.43 -23.72
N ASP A 479 7.59 -7.31 -22.63
CA ASP A 479 7.35 -8.04 -21.39
C ASP A 479 6.78 -7.13 -20.30
N PHE A 480 5.96 -7.71 -19.44
CA PHE A 480 5.32 -7.05 -18.31
C PHE A 480 5.71 -7.77 -17.03
N VAL A 481 6.38 -7.07 -16.12
CA VAL A 481 6.89 -7.64 -14.88
C VAL A 481 6.43 -6.79 -13.69
N HIS A 482 5.91 -7.45 -12.67
CA HIS A 482 5.66 -6.82 -11.38
C HIS A 482 6.74 -7.26 -10.40
N MET A 483 7.46 -6.31 -9.81
CA MET A 483 8.50 -6.52 -8.81
C MET A 483 8.13 -5.77 -7.52
N PRO A 484 7.29 -6.36 -6.64
CA PRO A 484 6.91 -5.74 -5.38
C PRO A 484 8.12 -5.40 -4.52
N ILE A 485 8.04 -4.29 -3.81
CA ILE A 485 9.08 -3.87 -2.87
C ILE A 485 9.23 -4.92 -1.76
N GLY A 486 10.46 -5.41 -1.55
CA GLY A 486 10.78 -6.42 -0.52
C GLY A 486 10.61 -7.87 -0.97
N GLU A 487 10.26 -8.16 -2.24
CA GLU A 487 10.31 -9.52 -2.80
C GLU A 487 11.66 -9.80 -3.50
N GLU A 488 12.30 -10.93 -3.17
CA GLU A 488 13.57 -11.36 -3.77
C GLU A 488 13.38 -12.15 -5.09
N LYS A 489 12.55 -11.64 -6.01
CA LYS A 489 12.45 -12.22 -7.36
C LYS A 489 13.43 -11.51 -8.28
N PRO A 490 14.54 -12.16 -8.70
CA PRO A 490 15.56 -11.45 -9.44
C PRO A 490 15.17 -11.26 -10.91
N LEU A 491 15.50 -10.11 -11.47
CA LEU A 491 15.27 -9.76 -12.87
C LEU A 491 16.47 -10.21 -13.73
N PRO A 492 16.25 -10.92 -14.86
CA PRO A 492 17.33 -11.21 -15.81
C PRO A 492 17.82 -9.91 -16.47
N VAL A 493 19.13 -9.68 -16.45
CA VAL A 493 19.78 -8.51 -17.05
C VAL A 493 20.90 -8.97 -17.97
N GLY A 494 20.78 -8.62 -19.26
CA GLY A 494 21.82 -8.85 -20.26
C GLY A 494 23.00 -7.89 -20.15
N GLU A 495 24.04 -8.10 -20.95
CA GLU A 495 25.21 -7.20 -20.97
C GLU A 495 24.88 -5.84 -21.61
N GLU A 496 23.99 -5.83 -22.62
CA GLU A 496 23.58 -4.66 -23.40
C GLU A 496 22.27 -4.01 -22.90
N ASP A 497 21.67 -4.49 -21.82
CA ASP A 497 20.37 -3.95 -21.38
C ASP A 497 20.50 -2.51 -20.86
N LEU A 498 19.54 -1.66 -21.20
CA LEU A 498 19.44 -0.29 -20.72
C LEU A 498 18.26 -0.16 -19.76
N PHE A 499 18.42 0.62 -18.69
CA PHE A 499 17.34 0.92 -17.75
C PHE A 499 16.86 2.36 -17.93
N LEU A 500 15.56 2.53 -18.18
CA LEU A 500 14.87 3.82 -18.12
C LEU A 500 14.16 3.93 -16.76
N THR A 501 14.66 4.78 -15.87
CA THR A 501 14.08 4.97 -14.52
C THR A 501 13.29 6.27 -14.45
N THR A 502 12.26 6.32 -13.60
CA THR A 502 11.33 7.47 -13.53
C THR A 502 11.30 8.22 -12.20
N SER A 503 11.98 7.71 -11.17
CA SER A 503 12.01 8.29 -9.82
C SER A 503 13.38 8.10 -9.18
N TRP A 504 13.74 8.94 -8.21
CA TRP A 504 15.06 8.90 -7.59
C TRP A 504 15.25 7.61 -6.79
N TRP A 505 14.21 7.11 -6.11
CA TRP A 505 14.27 5.83 -5.42
C TRP A 505 14.40 4.65 -6.38
N GLY A 506 13.73 4.70 -7.54
CA GLY A 506 13.89 3.72 -8.61
C GLY A 506 15.31 3.73 -9.20
N THR A 507 15.84 4.91 -9.51
CA THR A 507 17.22 5.09 -9.98
C THR A 507 18.23 4.58 -8.97
N ARG A 508 18.04 4.90 -7.68
CA ARG A 508 18.93 4.46 -6.60
C ARG A 508 18.90 2.93 -6.39
N ALA A 509 17.73 2.31 -6.52
CA ALA A 509 17.59 0.85 -6.50
C ALA A 509 18.38 0.18 -7.66
N VAL A 510 18.30 0.74 -8.87
CA VAL A 510 19.03 0.21 -10.04
C VAL A 510 20.54 0.42 -9.90
N LEU A 511 20.99 1.57 -9.37
CA LEU A 511 22.41 1.84 -9.10
C LEU A 511 23.05 0.82 -8.15
N GLY A 512 22.27 0.23 -7.25
CA GLY A 512 22.75 -0.83 -6.37
C GLY A 512 23.12 -2.14 -7.09
N SER A 513 22.71 -2.30 -8.35
CA SER A 513 22.72 -3.59 -9.05
C SER A 513 23.22 -3.54 -10.50
N VAL A 514 23.19 -2.36 -11.13
CA VAL A 514 23.51 -2.15 -12.54
C VAL A 514 24.50 -1.00 -12.67
N ASN A 515 25.43 -1.11 -13.63
CA ASN A 515 26.42 -0.06 -13.89
C ASN A 515 25.70 1.28 -14.23
N PRO A 516 26.09 2.41 -13.63
CA PRO A 516 25.46 3.72 -13.86
C PRO A 516 25.36 4.13 -15.33
N ASN A 517 26.35 3.78 -16.15
CA ASN A 517 26.36 4.10 -17.58
C ASN A 517 25.19 3.45 -18.32
N ARG A 518 24.58 2.38 -17.78
CA ARG A 518 23.43 1.69 -18.36
C ARG A 518 22.08 2.21 -17.82
N ILE A 519 22.08 3.37 -17.18
CA ILE A 519 20.90 4.01 -16.64
C ILE A 519 20.63 5.32 -17.39
N LEU A 520 19.43 5.42 -17.95
CA LEU A 520 18.84 6.63 -18.46
C LEU A 520 17.76 7.08 -17.47
N TYR A 521 18.04 8.13 -16.70
CA TYR A 521 17.10 8.66 -15.74
C TYR A 521 16.21 9.73 -16.39
N LEU A 522 14.94 9.38 -16.59
CA LEU A 522 13.91 10.32 -17.03
C LEU A 522 13.42 11.17 -15.85
N LEU A 523 13.98 12.36 -15.73
CA LEU A 523 13.71 13.29 -14.65
C LEU A 523 12.62 14.28 -15.05
N GLN A 524 11.47 14.22 -14.38
CA GLN A 524 10.29 15.00 -14.75
C GLN A 524 9.97 16.15 -13.79
N GLU A 525 10.65 16.18 -12.64
CA GLU A 525 10.55 17.24 -11.63
C GLU A 525 11.87 17.36 -10.87
N ASP A 526 12.05 18.45 -10.14
CA ASP A 526 13.08 18.52 -9.10
C ASP A 526 12.59 17.75 -7.87
N GLU A 527 12.89 16.45 -7.82
CA GLU A 527 12.36 15.53 -6.80
C GLU A 527 12.84 15.85 -5.39
N ARG A 528 13.89 16.69 -5.24
CA ARG A 528 14.32 17.23 -3.94
C ARG A 528 13.22 18.07 -3.30
N MET A 529 12.34 18.67 -4.10
CA MET A 529 11.24 19.50 -3.65
C MET A 529 10.03 18.70 -3.13
N PHE A 530 10.03 17.37 -3.25
CA PHE A 530 8.97 16.54 -2.66
C PHE A 530 9.06 16.45 -1.14
N TYR A 531 10.22 16.82 -0.58
CA TYR A 531 10.54 16.63 0.82
C TYR A 531 10.95 17.95 1.47
N PRO A 532 10.61 18.18 2.75
CA PRO A 532 11.31 19.13 3.59
C PRO A 532 12.82 18.80 3.66
N HIS A 533 13.63 19.73 4.20
CA HIS A 533 15.03 19.45 4.51
C HIS A 533 15.13 18.25 5.47
N SER A 534 15.45 17.09 4.90
CA SER A 534 15.37 15.78 5.53
C SER A 534 16.35 14.82 4.86
N ASP A 535 16.55 13.66 5.47
CA ASP A 535 17.39 12.60 4.93
C ASP A 535 16.90 12.11 3.55
N MET A 536 15.58 12.10 3.29
CA MET A 536 15.01 11.78 1.97
C MET A 536 15.48 12.77 0.90
N ARG A 537 15.43 14.07 1.22
CA ARG A 537 15.94 15.11 0.33
C ARG A 537 17.43 14.92 0.03
N LEU A 538 18.22 14.57 1.05
CA LEU A 538 19.66 14.31 0.90
C LEU A 538 19.92 13.12 -0.03
N ARG A 539 19.24 11.98 0.16
CA ARG A 539 19.39 10.79 -0.70
C ARG A 539 18.95 11.06 -2.14
N CYS A 540 17.88 11.83 -2.32
CA CYS A 540 17.48 12.30 -3.63
C CYS A 540 18.59 13.14 -4.28
N ALA A 541 19.18 14.09 -3.55
CA ALA A 541 20.25 14.93 -4.07
C ALA A 541 21.52 14.14 -4.42
N GLU A 542 21.90 13.15 -3.60
CA GLU A 542 23.01 12.23 -3.91
C GLU A 542 22.74 11.47 -5.21
N THR A 543 21.56 10.88 -5.35
CA THR A 543 21.18 10.12 -6.56
C THR A 543 21.18 10.99 -7.80
N LEU A 544 20.67 12.21 -7.71
CA LEU A 544 20.67 13.16 -8.82
C LEU A 544 22.08 13.62 -9.20
N SER A 545 23.05 13.54 -8.27
CA SER A 545 24.44 13.98 -8.47
C SER A 545 25.37 12.88 -8.98
N GLU A 546 24.86 11.65 -9.20
CA GLU A 546 25.66 10.54 -9.72
C GLU A 546 26.21 10.87 -11.12
N PRO A 547 27.54 10.92 -11.31
CA PRO A 547 28.16 11.51 -12.50
C PRO A 547 27.94 10.69 -13.78
N ASP A 548 27.89 9.37 -13.66
CA ASP A 548 27.82 8.43 -14.77
C ASP A 548 26.38 8.10 -15.22
N VAL A 549 25.38 8.59 -14.47
CA VAL A 549 23.96 8.42 -14.86
C VAL A 549 23.60 9.45 -15.93
N ARG A 550 23.11 8.95 -17.07
CA ARG A 550 22.57 9.80 -18.14
C ARG A 550 21.21 10.34 -17.72
N VAL A 551 20.98 11.64 -17.89
CA VAL A 551 19.73 12.29 -17.43
C VAL A 551 18.98 12.88 -18.61
N LEU A 552 17.68 12.61 -18.68
CA LEU A 552 16.78 13.17 -19.68
C LEU A 552 15.68 13.95 -18.96
N VAL A 553 15.73 15.27 -19.06
CA VAL A 553 14.90 16.19 -18.27
C VAL A 553 13.69 16.69 -19.07
N ASN A 554 12.53 16.62 -18.44
CA ASN A 554 11.29 17.19 -18.91
C ASN A 554 10.91 18.38 -18.03
N THR A 555 10.96 19.64 -18.45
CA THR A 555 11.22 20.24 -19.76
C THR A 555 12.54 21.01 -19.78
N ARG A 556 12.83 21.81 -20.85
CA ARG A 556 13.92 22.79 -20.85
C ARG A 556 13.91 23.69 -19.62
N LEU A 557 12.72 24.13 -19.20
CA LEU A 557 12.57 25.03 -18.05
C LEU A 557 13.05 24.38 -16.75
N LEU A 558 12.77 23.09 -16.58
CA LEU A 558 13.28 22.30 -15.47
C LEU A 558 14.80 22.04 -15.63
N PHE A 559 15.26 21.76 -16.85
CA PHE A 559 16.68 21.55 -17.12
C PHE A 559 17.53 22.77 -16.76
N ASP A 560 17.12 23.97 -17.18
CA ASP A 560 17.84 25.20 -16.85
C ASP A 560 17.79 25.48 -15.34
N HIS A 561 16.69 25.15 -14.64
CA HIS A 561 16.62 25.22 -13.17
C HIS A 561 17.59 24.24 -12.49
N LEU A 562 17.65 23.00 -12.96
CA LEU A 562 18.54 22.00 -12.38
C LEU A 562 20.01 22.23 -12.75
N ALA A 563 20.29 22.91 -13.86
CA ALA A 563 21.66 23.19 -14.31
C ALA A 563 22.23 24.48 -13.69
N ASP A 564 21.43 25.55 -13.63
CA ASP A 564 21.91 26.90 -13.28
C ASP A 564 21.09 27.55 -12.16
N GLY A 565 20.11 26.85 -11.60
CA GLY A 565 19.25 27.38 -10.54
C GLY A 565 19.95 27.54 -9.19
N PRO A 566 19.19 27.81 -8.12
CA PRO A 566 19.75 28.07 -6.79
C PRO A 566 20.51 26.88 -6.16
N ASP A 567 20.18 25.66 -6.56
CA ASP A 567 20.78 24.41 -6.07
C ASP A 567 21.08 23.51 -7.29
N PRO A 568 22.14 23.84 -8.08
CA PRO A 568 22.40 23.19 -9.36
C PRO A 568 22.98 21.78 -9.19
N LEU A 569 22.64 20.89 -10.12
CA LEU A 569 23.18 19.54 -10.20
C LEU A 569 24.57 19.57 -10.88
N PRO A 570 25.56 18.84 -10.32
CA PRO A 570 26.90 18.82 -10.88
C PRO A 570 26.89 18.21 -12.29
N GLN A 571 27.60 18.87 -13.21
CA GLN A 571 27.85 18.43 -14.60
C GLN A 571 26.59 18.13 -15.41
N LEU A 572 25.40 18.62 -15.02
CA LEU A 572 24.15 18.32 -15.73
C LEU A 572 24.18 18.79 -17.19
N ARG A 573 24.87 19.90 -17.50
CA ARG A 573 25.00 20.39 -18.90
C ARG A 573 25.85 19.48 -19.78
N GLU A 574 26.70 18.65 -19.19
CA GLU A 574 27.59 17.73 -19.90
C GLU A 574 26.92 16.37 -20.14
N ARG A 575 26.27 15.80 -19.11
CA ARG A 575 25.66 14.47 -19.16
C ARG A 575 24.15 14.45 -19.36
N GLY A 576 23.50 15.60 -19.24
CA GLY A 576 22.06 15.74 -19.27
C GLY A 576 21.55 16.31 -20.59
N HIS A 577 20.38 15.86 -21.00
CA HIS A 577 19.63 16.40 -22.11
C HIS A 577 18.22 16.76 -21.69
N TRP A 578 17.54 17.58 -22.48
CA TRP A 578 16.16 17.96 -22.23
C TRP A 578 15.30 17.76 -23.48
N PHE A 579 13.99 17.72 -23.26
CA PHE A 579 13.00 17.68 -24.33
C PHE A 579 11.74 18.43 -23.92
N GLU A 580 10.86 18.68 -24.89
CA GLU A 580 9.51 19.17 -24.65
C GLU A 580 8.51 18.04 -24.91
N PRO A 581 7.55 17.78 -24.01
CA PRO A 581 6.54 16.75 -24.22
C PRO A 581 5.60 17.17 -25.34
N ALA A 582 5.10 16.18 -26.08
CA ALA A 582 4.08 16.40 -27.10
C ALA A 582 2.69 16.01 -26.60
N PHE A 583 1.72 16.83 -26.96
CA PHE A 583 0.34 16.73 -26.51
C PHE A 583 -0.56 16.21 -27.64
N PRO A 584 -1.64 15.49 -27.33
CA PRO A 584 -2.62 15.09 -28.33
C PRO A 584 -3.40 16.30 -28.86
N THR A 585 -4.03 16.14 -30.02
CA THR A 585 -4.91 17.17 -30.59
C THR A 585 -6.31 17.04 -29.99
N PHE A 586 -6.78 18.08 -29.31
CA PHE A 586 -8.14 18.15 -28.76
C PHE A 586 -9.13 18.73 -29.78
N ALA A 587 -10.43 18.46 -29.56
CA ALA A 587 -11.49 19.10 -30.31
C ALA A 587 -11.59 20.58 -29.92
N ARG A 588 -11.81 21.47 -30.91
CA ARG A 588 -11.73 22.92 -30.73
C ARG A 588 -13.04 23.53 -30.21
N PRO A 589 -13.00 24.68 -29.50
CA PRO A 589 -14.18 25.32 -28.91
C PRO A 589 -15.26 25.70 -29.93
N GLU A 590 -14.89 26.11 -31.14
CA GLU A 590 -15.83 26.45 -32.22
C GLU A 590 -16.71 25.26 -32.67
N ILE A 591 -16.24 24.03 -32.42
CA ILE A 591 -16.92 22.79 -32.80
C ILE A 591 -17.84 22.31 -31.65
N ILE A 592 -17.57 22.76 -30.42
CA ILE A 592 -18.21 22.26 -29.21
C ILE A 592 -19.29 23.25 -28.75
N LYS A 593 -20.55 22.88 -28.95
CA LYS A 593 -21.68 23.67 -28.46
C LYS A 593 -21.82 23.51 -26.94
N PRO A 594 -22.01 24.60 -26.16
CA PRO A 594 -22.31 24.51 -24.74
C PRO A 594 -23.56 23.65 -24.54
N ARG A 595 -23.44 22.53 -23.81
CA ARG A 595 -24.53 21.55 -23.70
C ARG A 595 -25.78 22.09 -22.99
N ASN A 596 -25.64 23.13 -22.15
CA ASN A 596 -26.72 23.69 -21.32
C ASN A 596 -26.72 25.23 -21.18
N GLY A 597 -25.96 25.96 -22.01
CA GLY A 597 -25.85 27.43 -21.92
C GLY A 597 -25.00 27.97 -20.77
N LYS A 598 -24.46 27.11 -19.90
CA LYS A 598 -23.46 27.45 -18.87
C LYS A 598 -22.03 27.27 -19.37
N LYS A 599 -21.10 28.03 -18.79
CA LYS A 599 -19.65 27.87 -18.95
C LYS A 599 -19.11 26.84 -17.95
N ASN A 600 -17.99 26.18 -18.26
CA ASN A 600 -17.37 25.19 -17.39
C ASN A 600 -16.05 25.71 -16.79
N PHE A 601 -15.94 25.62 -15.47
CA PHE A 601 -14.73 25.92 -14.71
C PHE A 601 -14.03 24.63 -14.29
N PHE A 602 -12.73 24.52 -14.57
CA PHE A 602 -11.88 23.39 -14.20
C PHE A 602 -10.96 23.74 -13.02
N PHE A 603 -10.86 22.87 -12.03
CA PHE A 603 -9.84 22.96 -10.98
C PHE A 603 -9.05 21.66 -10.87
N TYR A 604 -7.73 21.73 -11.03
CA TYR A 604 -6.84 20.58 -10.85
C TYR A 604 -6.61 20.31 -9.36
N ALA A 605 -7.36 19.35 -8.82
CA ALA A 605 -7.54 19.17 -7.39
C ALA A 605 -6.88 17.86 -6.91
N ARG A 606 -5.62 17.94 -6.45
CA ARG A 606 -4.88 16.77 -5.94
C ARG A 606 -4.38 16.98 -4.50
N PRO A 607 -5.16 16.58 -3.47
CA PRO A 607 -4.80 16.82 -2.07
C PRO A 607 -3.50 16.11 -1.64
N ASN A 608 -3.24 14.92 -2.20
CA ASN A 608 -2.08 14.08 -1.84
C ASN A 608 -0.80 14.41 -2.64
N HIS A 609 -0.77 15.53 -3.37
CA HIS A 609 0.38 15.98 -4.14
C HIS A 609 0.70 17.43 -3.78
N ALA A 610 1.57 17.64 -2.78
CA ALA A 610 1.83 18.96 -2.19
C ALA A 610 2.17 20.04 -3.25
N ARG A 611 2.95 19.68 -4.27
CA ARG A 611 3.32 20.56 -5.38
C ARG A 611 2.14 21.11 -6.19
N ASN A 612 0.96 20.48 -6.16
CA ASN A 612 -0.22 20.98 -6.87
C ASN A 612 -0.98 22.06 -6.11
N LEU A 613 -0.52 22.47 -4.92
CA LEU A 613 -1.08 23.57 -4.13
C LEU A 613 -2.60 23.47 -3.95
N TYR A 614 -3.13 22.25 -3.73
CA TYR A 614 -4.56 21.98 -3.62
C TYR A 614 -5.28 22.93 -2.65
N TRP A 615 -4.74 23.09 -1.43
CA TRP A 615 -5.33 23.96 -0.42
C TRP A 615 -5.35 25.44 -0.83
N ARG A 616 -4.26 25.93 -1.42
CA ARG A 616 -4.22 27.31 -1.97
C ARG A 616 -5.21 27.49 -3.11
N GLY A 617 -5.35 26.50 -3.98
CA GLY A 617 -6.36 26.52 -5.03
C GLY A 617 -7.78 26.56 -4.46
N LEU A 618 -8.05 25.78 -3.40
CA LEU A 618 -9.35 25.76 -2.73
C LEU A 618 -9.67 27.10 -2.03
N GLU A 619 -8.69 27.72 -1.36
CA GLU A 619 -8.83 29.07 -0.79
C GLU A 619 -9.25 30.10 -1.84
N VAL A 620 -8.63 30.04 -3.02
CA VAL A 620 -8.90 30.95 -4.14
C VAL A 620 -10.28 30.67 -4.74
N VAL A 621 -10.61 29.41 -5.01
CA VAL A 621 -11.90 29.03 -5.60
C VAL A 621 -13.06 29.39 -4.66
N ASP A 622 -12.94 29.12 -3.37
CA ASP A 622 -13.95 29.50 -2.38
C ASP A 622 -14.10 31.04 -2.27
N ALA A 623 -12.97 31.78 -2.32
CA ALA A 623 -13.01 33.24 -2.33
C ALA A 623 -13.76 33.81 -3.54
N VAL A 624 -13.49 33.34 -4.76
CA VAL A 624 -14.16 33.85 -5.96
C VAL A 624 -15.64 33.44 -6.04
N VAL A 625 -16.00 32.25 -5.51
CA VAL A 625 -17.40 31.83 -5.40
C VAL A 625 -18.14 32.70 -4.40
N ARG A 626 -17.54 32.97 -3.23
CA ARG A 626 -18.10 33.86 -2.21
C ARG A 626 -18.28 35.30 -2.71
N GLU A 627 -17.39 35.78 -3.57
CA GLU A 627 -17.48 37.10 -4.23
C GLU A 627 -18.48 37.13 -5.40
N GLY A 628 -19.02 35.97 -5.81
CA GLY A 628 -20.00 35.87 -6.88
C GLY A 628 -19.41 35.93 -8.29
N LEU A 629 -18.11 35.71 -8.47
CA LEU A 629 -17.45 35.71 -9.79
C LEU A 629 -17.82 34.49 -10.63
N LEU A 630 -18.08 33.35 -9.99
CA LEU A 630 -18.49 32.09 -10.63
C LEU A 630 -19.90 31.67 -10.14
N PRO A 631 -20.95 32.41 -10.51
CA PRO A 631 -22.29 32.14 -10.00
C PRO A 631 -22.85 30.83 -10.58
N SER A 632 -23.52 30.03 -9.75
CA SER A 632 -23.92 28.65 -10.06
C SER A 632 -24.98 28.53 -11.16
N ASN A 633 -25.66 29.62 -11.52
CA ASN A 633 -26.57 29.69 -12.67
C ASN A 633 -25.84 29.85 -14.01
N GLU A 634 -24.60 30.34 -14.03
CA GLU A 634 -23.81 30.57 -15.25
C GLU A 634 -22.63 29.61 -15.40
N TRP A 635 -22.11 29.08 -14.29
CA TRP A 635 -20.93 28.22 -14.27
C TRP A 635 -21.23 26.85 -13.67
N ASP A 636 -20.72 25.81 -14.32
CA ASP A 636 -20.55 24.49 -13.74
C ASP A 636 -19.09 24.32 -13.28
N LEU A 637 -18.89 23.90 -12.02
CA LEU A 637 -17.56 23.74 -11.42
C LEU A 637 -17.14 22.27 -11.47
N HIS A 638 -15.96 21.99 -12.01
CA HIS A 638 -15.41 20.65 -12.21
C HIS A 638 -14.08 20.51 -11.47
N PHE A 639 -14.04 19.69 -10.43
CA PHE A 639 -12.83 19.40 -9.66
C PHE A 639 -12.27 18.05 -10.12
N VAL A 640 -11.05 18.05 -10.63
CA VAL A 640 -10.47 16.88 -11.31
C VAL A 640 -9.20 16.43 -10.61
N GLY A 641 -9.18 15.17 -10.16
CA GLY A 641 -8.03 14.60 -9.45
C GLY A 641 -8.25 13.20 -8.89
N HIS A 642 -7.55 12.87 -7.81
CA HIS A 642 -7.59 11.55 -7.15
C HIS A 642 -7.89 11.73 -5.66
N GLU A 643 -8.72 10.85 -5.09
CA GLU A 643 -9.09 10.85 -3.66
C GLU A 643 -9.67 12.18 -3.16
N LEU A 644 -10.58 12.77 -3.94
CA LEU A 644 -11.26 14.00 -3.58
C LEU A 644 -12.47 13.71 -2.68
N PRO A 645 -12.57 14.33 -1.49
CA PRO A 645 -13.75 14.23 -0.65
C PRO A 645 -14.91 15.03 -1.26
N GLU A 646 -16.15 14.61 -0.98
CA GLU A 646 -17.30 15.49 -1.22
C GLU A 646 -17.14 16.77 -0.40
N MET A 647 -17.49 17.91 -1.02
CA MET A 647 -17.31 19.21 -0.41
C MET A 647 -18.38 20.20 -0.87
N GLU A 648 -18.60 21.21 -0.04
CA GLU A 648 -19.49 22.33 -0.31
C GLU A 648 -18.68 23.62 -0.17
N LEU A 649 -18.73 24.46 -1.21
CA LEU A 649 -18.12 25.78 -1.23
C LEU A 649 -19.10 26.81 -0.64
N SER A 650 -18.60 28.02 -0.37
CA SER A 650 -19.40 29.16 0.06
C SER A 650 -20.68 29.32 -0.78
N GLY A 651 -21.80 29.62 -0.11
CA GLY A 651 -23.10 29.80 -0.77
C GLY A 651 -23.80 28.48 -1.18
N GLY A 652 -23.35 27.34 -0.66
CA GLY A 652 -23.98 26.04 -0.90
C GLY A 652 -23.65 25.41 -2.26
N VAL A 653 -22.61 25.93 -2.93
CA VAL A 653 -22.21 25.47 -4.27
C VAL A 653 -21.44 24.16 -4.15
N ARG A 654 -21.91 23.12 -4.84
CA ARG A 654 -21.25 21.80 -4.87
C ARG A 654 -20.56 21.57 -6.22
N PRO A 655 -19.23 21.46 -6.27
CA PRO A 655 -18.52 21.16 -7.51
C PRO A 655 -18.76 19.69 -7.93
N LYS A 656 -18.73 19.43 -9.24
CA LYS A 656 -18.70 18.09 -9.80
C LYS A 656 -17.31 17.51 -9.60
N ILE A 657 -17.21 16.41 -8.86
CA ILE A 657 -15.94 15.74 -8.58
C ILE A 657 -15.70 14.66 -9.62
N TRP A 658 -14.54 14.72 -10.26
CA TRP A 658 -14.09 13.73 -11.24
C TRP A 658 -12.88 12.99 -10.66
N ALA A 659 -13.15 11.77 -10.18
CA ALA A 659 -12.13 10.85 -9.72
C ALA A 659 -11.91 9.76 -10.77
N LYS A 660 -10.64 9.49 -11.12
CA LYS A 660 -10.24 8.39 -12.02
C LYS A 660 -10.97 8.40 -13.37
N LEU A 661 -10.59 9.34 -14.24
CA LEU A 661 -11.13 9.45 -15.59
C LEU A 661 -10.30 8.60 -16.58
N PRO A 662 -10.93 7.67 -17.31
CA PRO A 662 -10.35 7.13 -18.54
C PRO A 662 -10.01 8.26 -19.52
N TRP A 663 -9.04 8.03 -20.41
CA TRP A 663 -8.50 9.07 -21.28
C TRP A 663 -9.55 9.73 -22.16
N LEU A 664 -10.40 8.93 -22.81
CA LEU A 664 -11.41 9.46 -23.72
C LEU A 664 -12.35 10.42 -22.99
N ASP A 665 -12.74 10.08 -21.75
CA ASP A 665 -13.59 10.90 -20.91
C ASP A 665 -12.86 12.18 -20.44
N TYR A 666 -11.55 12.09 -20.16
CA TYR A 666 -10.74 13.24 -19.81
C TYR A 666 -10.55 14.21 -20.98
N ALA A 667 -10.26 13.70 -22.18
CA ALA A 667 -10.11 14.51 -23.38
C ALA A 667 -11.43 15.20 -23.76
N ASP A 668 -12.55 14.47 -23.65
CA ASP A 668 -13.89 15.02 -23.83
C ASP A 668 -14.22 16.10 -22.79
N LEU A 669 -13.85 15.88 -21.52
CA LEU A 669 -14.05 16.86 -20.45
C LEU A 669 -13.24 18.14 -20.71
N ILE A 670 -11.93 18.02 -20.95
CA ILE A 670 -11.05 19.17 -21.19
C ILE A 670 -11.48 20.00 -22.40
N SER A 671 -11.99 19.34 -23.44
CA SER A 671 -12.48 20.02 -24.63
C SER A 671 -13.72 20.90 -24.37
N GLN A 672 -14.41 20.70 -23.24
CA GLN A 672 -15.60 21.47 -22.85
C GLN A 672 -15.29 22.60 -21.85
N MET A 673 -14.04 22.77 -21.41
CA MET A 673 -13.69 23.75 -20.38
C MET A 673 -13.51 25.16 -20.95
N ASP A 674 -13.96 26.17 -20.22
CA ASP A 674 -13.85 27.59 -20.61
C ASP A 674 -12.76 28.32 -19.84
N LEU A 675 -12.65 28.01 -18.55
CA LEU A 675 -11.67 28.59 -17.62
C LEU A 675 -11.15 27.49 -16.71
N GLY A 676 -9.84 27.47 -16.45
CA GLY A 676 -9.22 26.51 -15.53
C GLY A 676 -8.27 27.15 -14.54
N LEU A 677 -8.20 26.56 -13.34
CA LEU A 677 -7.15 26.80 -12.34
C LEU A 677 -6.32 25.53 -12.17
N SER A 678 -5.03 25.62 -12.47
CA SER A 678 -4.11 24.51 -12.28
C SER A 678 -2.77 25.01 -11.76
N LEU A 679 -2.47 24.69 -10.50
CA LEU A 679 -1.28 25.15 -9.81
C LEU A 679 -0.18 24.06 -9.78
N MET A 680 1.07 24.53 -9.78
CA MET A 680 2.27 23.72 -9.76
C MET A 680 3.43 24.50 -9.12
N ASP A 681 3.79 24.17 -7.90
CA ASP A 681 4.86 24.79 -7.12
C ASP A 681 6.24 24.18 -7.41
N THR A 682 6.53 24.06 -8.70
CA THR A 682 7.84 23.65 -9.23
C THR A 682 8.14 24.45 -10.50
N PRO A 683 9.40 24.48 -10.96
CA PRO A 683 9.75 25.06 -12.25
C PRO A 683 9.05 24.40 -13.44
N HIS A 684 8.60 23.15 -13.31
CA HIS A 684 7.93 22.45 -14.39
C HIS A 684 6.57 23.10 -14.72
N PRO A 685 6.18 23.20 -16.01
CA PRO A 685 4.92 23.83 -16.43
C PRO A 685 3.67 23.02 -16.04
N SER A 686 3.82 21.73 -15.72
CA SER A 686 2.73 20.76 -15.57
C SER A 686 1.98 20.48 -16.88
N TYR A 687 1.28 19.35 -16.95
CA TYR A 687 0.52 18.95 -18.15
C TYR A 687 -0.87 19.60 -18.23
N PRO A 688 -1.70 19.61 -17.16
CA PRO A 688 -3.06 20.15 -17.23
C PRO A 688 -3.17 21.61 -17.72
N PRO A 689 -2.25 22.54 -17.38
CA PRO A 689 -2.30 23.88 -17.94
C PRO A 689 -2.15 23.91 -19.46
N LEU A 690 -1.32 23.02 -20.01
CA LEU A 690 -1.07 22.92 -21.45
C LEU A 690 -2.22 22.18 -22.14
N ASP A 691 -2.78 21.13 -21.54
CA ASP A 691 -3.96 20.43 -22.07
C ASP A 691 -5.17 21.37 -22.21
N LEU A 692 -5.47 22.14 -21.15
CA LEU A 692 -6.57 23.11 -21.16
C LEU A 692 -6.34 24.23 -22.17
N ALA A 693 -5.11 24.76 -22.28
CA ALA A 693 -4.81 25.78 -23.26
C ALA A 693 -4.90 25.25 -24.70
N ALA A 694 -4.45 24.01 -24.93
CA ALA A 694 -4.54 23.31 -26.22
C ALA A 694 -5.98 22.99 -26.62
N SER A 695 -6.91 22.88 -25.66
CA SER A 695 -8.34 22.77 -25.94
C SER A 695 -9.04 24.12 -26.12
N GLY A 696 -8.33 25.23 -25.89
CA GLY A 696 -8.81 26.60 -26.06
C GLY A 696 -9.42 27.24 -24.82
N ALA A 697 -9.32 26.60 -23.65
CA ALA A 697 -9.69 27.21 -22.38
C ALA A 697 -8.68 28.30 -21.98
N ILE A 698 -9.15 29.28 -21.21
CA ILE A 698 -8.26 30.20 -20.48
C ILE A 698 -7.76 29.48 -19.23
N VAL A 699 -6.48 29.60 -18.91
CA VAL A 699 -5.89 28.88 -17.79
C VAL A 699 -5.16 29.83 -16.87
N VAL A 700 -5.52 29.82 -15.59
CA VAL A 700 -4.77 30.47 -14.51
C VAL A 700 -3.84 29.45 -13.86
N THR A 701 -2.56 29.81 -13.76
CA THR A 701 -1.53 29.02 -13.09
C THR A 701 -0.60 29.96 -12.30
N ASN A 702 0.42 29.39 -11.66
CA ASN A 702 1.37 30.16 -10.85
C ASN A 702 2.76 30.29 -11.48
N THR A 703 3.46 31.34 -11.07
CA THR A 703 4.91 31.46 -11.22
C THR A 703 5.63 30.67 -10.12
N HIS A 704 6.85 30.20 -10.44
CA HIS A 704 7.75 29.55 -9.48
C HIS A 704 9.18 29.54 -10.01
N GLY A 705 10.14 30.17 -9.31
CA GLY A 705 11.54 30.21 -9.75
C GLY A 705 11.69 30.76 -11.17
N SER A 706 12.29 29.97 -12.08
CA SER A 706 12.46 30.31 -13.51
C SER A 706 11.14 30.33 -14.29
N LYS A 707 10.06 29.72 -13.77
CA LYS A 707 8.73 29.75 -14.38
C LYS A 707 8.07 31.11 -14.11
N ILE A 708 8.39 32.09 -14.94
CA ILE A 708 7.81 33.45 -14.88
C ILE A 708 6.62 33.61 -15.83
N SER A 709 6.64 32.91 -16.97
CA SER A 709 5.55 32.94 -17.96
C SER A 709 5.51 31.64 -18.76
N LEU A 710 4.30 31.23 -19.17
CA LEU A 710 4.06 30.11 -20.07
C LEU A 710 3.56 30.57 -21.46
N ALA A 711 3.61 31.88 -21.75
CA ALA A 711 3.17 32.45 -23.03
C ALA A 711 3.94 31.90 -24.24
N ARG A 712 5.15 31.36 -24.04
CA ARG A 712 5.91 30.65 -25.09
C ARG A 712 5.16 29.45 -25.67
N TRP A 713 4.19 28.89 -24.94
CA TRP A 713 3.34 27.80 -25.40
C TRP A 713 1.97 28.29 -25.83
N SER A 714 1.31 29.14 -25.04
CA SER A 714 0.01 29.69 -25.40
C SER A 714 -0.29 31.00 -24.66
N ASP A 715 -0.84 31.97 -25.40
CA ASP A 715 -1.32 33.22 -24.83
C ASP A 715 -2.57 33.05 -23.96
N ASN A 716 -3.23 31.88 -24.00
CA ASN A 716 -4.37 31.57 -23.13
C ASN A 716 -3.98 31.28 -21.67
N ILE A 717 -2.68 31.19 -21.38
CA ILE A 717 -2.19 30.90 -20.04
C ILE A 717 -1.81 32.20 -19.31
N ILE A 718 -2.35 32.36 -18.10
CA ILE A 718 -2.10 33.47 -17.19
C ILE A 718 -1.29 32.92 -16.01
N ALA A 719 0.01 33.23 -15.97
CA ALA A 719 0.88 32.88 -14.85
C ALA A 719 1.04 34.08 -13.90
N VAL A 720 0.79 33.88 -12.61
CA VAL A 720 0.91 34.93 -11.56
C VAL A 720 1.55 34.37 -10.29
N PRO A 721 2.06 35.20 -9.36
CA PRO A 721 2.50 34.72 -8.06
C PRO A 721 1.42 33.89 -7.36
N PRO A 722 1.77 32.79 -6.64
CA PRO A 722 0.80 31.87 -6.06
C PRO A 722 0.07 32.43 -4.82
N THR A 723 -0.08 33.74 -4.67
CA THR A 723 -0.82 34.35 -3.55
C THR A 723 -2.32 34.33 -3.84
N VAL A 724 -3.15 34.31 -2.79
CA VAL A 724 -4.62 34.34 -2.93
C VAL A 724 -5.05 35.57 -3.74
N ALA A 725 -4.54 36.76 -3.39
CA ALA A 725 -4.87 38.01 -4.09
C ALA A 725 -4.55 37.97 -5.59
N SER A 726 -3.32 37.55 -5.95
CA SER A 726 -2.89 37.51 -7.35
C SER A 726 -3.67 36.46 -8.17
N LEU A 727 -3.93 35.30 -7.58
CA LEU A 727 -4.70 34.23 -8.24
C LEU A 727 -6.17 34.61 -8.42
N THR A 728 -6.78 35.24 -7.41
CA THR A 728 -8.14 35.79 -7.51
C THR A 728 -8.22 36.85 -8.62
N GLU A 729 -7.31 37.83 -8.66
CA GLU A 729 -7.27 38.83 -9.74
C GLU A 729 -7.05 38.19 -11.13
N ALA A 730 -6.22 37.15 -11.21
CA ALA A 730 -6.03 36.40 -12.45
C ALA A 730 -7.29 35.66 -12.89
N LEU A 731 -8.11 35.13 -11.97
CA LEU A 731 -9.41 34.54 -12.29
C LEU A 731 -10.42 35.57 -12.76
N TYR A 732 -10.45 36.79 -12.20
CA TYR A 732 -11.27 37.88 -12.73
C TYR A 732 -10.93 38.18 -14.20
N ARG A 733 -9.64 38.30 -14.51
CA ARG A 733 -9.18 38.44 -15.91
C ARG A 733 -9.49 37.21 -16.74
N GLY A 734 -9.39 36.02 -16.14
CA GLY A 734 -9.70 34.74 -16.78
C GLY A 734 -11.16 34.64 -17.23
N VAL A 735 -12.11 35.05 -16.39
CA VAL A 735 -13.54 35.11 -16.73
C VAL A 735 -13.79 36.04 -17.92
N ALA A 736 -13.24 37.26 -17.87
CA ALA A 736 -13.38 38.22 -18.98
C ALA A 736 -12.80 37.70 -20.30
N ARG A 737 -11.65 37.01 -20.24
CA ARG A 737 -11.03 36.38 -21.43
C ARG A 737 -11.77 35.14 -21.89
N ALA A 738 -12.45 34.42 -21.00
CA ALA A 738 -13.26 33.27 -21.36
C ALA A 738 -14.50 33.68 -22.18
N ASP A 739 -15.03 34.89 -21.96
CA ASP A 739 -16.12 35.46 -22.76
C ASP A 739 -15.68 35.89 -24.17
N ASP A 740 -14.40 36.22 -24.36
CA ASP A 740 -13.83 36.49 -25.68
C ASP A 740 -13.49 35.19 -26.42
N THR A 741 -14.55 34.51 -26.85
CA THR A 741 -14.47 33.22 -27.58
C THR A 741 -13.65 33.31 -28.87
N LYS A 742 -13.65 34.48 -29.53
CA LYS A 742 -12.88 34.72 -30.74
C LYS A 742 -11.39 34.75 -30.41
N GLN A 743 -10.97 35.59 -29.46
CA GLN A 743 -9.56 35.73 -29.12
C GLN A 743 -8.97 34.44 -28.53
N ARG A 744 -9.69 33.76 -27.62
CA ARG A 744 -9.17 32.50 -27.03
C ARG A 744 -9.03 31.39 -28.08
N THR A 745 -9.88 31.38 -29.11
CA THR A 745 -9.76 30.40 -30.20
C THR A 745 -8.63 30.76 -31.15
N GLU A 746 -8.45 32.03 -31.50
CA GLU A 746 -7.29 32.48 -32.29
C GLU A 746 -5.97 32.14 -31.59
N ASN A 747 -5.89 32.32 -30.27
CA ASN A 747 -4.72 31.96 -29.47
C ASN A 747 -4.48 30.45 -29.44
N CYS A 748 -5.54 29.63 -29.37
CA CYS A 748 -5.45 28.17 -29.46
C CYS A 748 -4.91 27.71 -30.82
N ILE A 749 -5.37 28.32 -31.92
CA ILE A 749 -4.90 27.98 -33.26
C ILE A 749 -3.41 28.34 -33.45
N LYS A 750 -2.96 29.42 -32.83
CA LYS A 750 -1.59 29.93 -32.90
C LYS A 750 -0.69 29.42 -31.78
N ASP A 751 -1.15 28.43 -30.99
CA ASP A 751 -0.34 27.88 -29.92
C ASP A 751 0.94 27.21 -30.45
N HIS A 752 1.96 27.18 -29.61
CA HIS A 752 3.25 26.55 -29.88
C HIS A 752 3.41 25.29 -29.02
N ILE A 753 2.30 24.68 -28.59
CA ILE A 753 2.34 23.45 -27.80
C ILE A 753 2.70 22.32 -28.80
N PRO A 754 3.70 21.46 -28.54
CA PRO A 754 4.06 20.42 -29.48
C PRO A 754 2.98 19.34 -29.63
N ARG A 755 2.89 18.72 -30.81
CA ARG A 755 1.94 17.63 -31.12
C ARG A 755 2.59 16.35 -31.66
N ASP A 756 3.89 16.38 -31.90
CA ASP A 756 4.65 15.25 -32.44
C ASP A 756 5.86 14.95 -31.56
N TRP A 757 5.85 13.77 -30.93
CA TRP A 757 6.93 13.32 -30.08
C TRP A 757 8.25 13.11 -30.83
N GLU A 758 8.20 12.60 -32.05
CA GLU A 758 9.43 12.33 -32.81
C GLU A 758 10.16 13.64 -33.14
N ALA A 759 9.40 14.69 -33.46
CA ALA A 759 9.95 16.00 -33.73
C ALA A 759 10.56 16.66 -32.48
N THR A 760 10.01 16.44 -31.28
CA THR A 760 10.51 17.11 -30.07
C THR A 760 11.65 16.37 -29.39
N ILE A 761 11.59 15.03 -29.32
CA ILE A 761 12.57 14.24 -28.56
C ILE A 761 13.55 13.48 -29.47
N GLY A 762 13.17 13.21 -30.72
CA GLY A 762 13.96 12.37 -31.63
C GLY A 762 15.42 12.80 -31.75
N PRO A 763 15.72 14.07 -32.10
CA PRO A 763 17.10 14.56 -32.20
C PRO A 763 17.88 14.42 -30.89
N THR A 764 17.21 14.61 -29.75
CA THR A 764 17.81 14.44 -28.42
C THR A 764 18.15 12.97 -28.15
N LEU A 765 17.25 12.04 -28.48
CA LEU A 765 17.51 10.60 -28.32
C LEU A 765 18.62 10.13 -29.25
N ASP A 766 18.64 10.60 -30.50
CA ASP A 766 19.67 10.22 -31.47
C ASP A 766 21.05 10.64 -30.96
N LYS A 767 21.19 11.86 -30.43
CA LYS A 767 22.41 12.32 -29.77
C LYS A 767 22.76 11.47 -28.55
N LEU A 768 21.82 11.27 -27.64
CA LEU A 768 22.02 10.56 -26.37
C LEU A 768 22.45 9.10 -26.58
N LEU A 769 21.88 8.43 -27.58
CA LEU A 769 22.15 7.02 -27.86
C LEU A 769 23.38 6.84 -28.77
N SER A 770 23.70 7.80 -29.65
CA SER A 770 24.93 7.77 -30.47
C SER A 770 26.22 7.88 -29.66
N LEU A 771 26.18 8.49 -28.48
CA LEU A 771 27.32 8.63 -27.57
C LEU A 771 27.72 7.33 -26.86
N GLY A 772 26.98 6.24 -27.07
CA GLY A 772 27.15 4.95 -26.40
C GLY A 772 27.61 3.78 -27.28
N ASN A 773 27.86 3.98 -28.58
CA ASN A 773 28.55 2.97 -29.38
C ASN A 773 30.06 3.26 -29.34
N PRO A 774 30.91 2.33 -28.84
CA PRO A 774 32.36 2.45 -28.99
C PRO A 774 32.80 2.52 -30.46
#